data_AF-A0A2A2J521-F1
#
_entry.id   AF-A0A2A2J521-F1
#
_cell.length_a   1.000
_cell.length_b   1.000
_cell.length_c   1.000
_cell.angle_alpha   90.00
_cell.angle_beta   90.00
_cell.angle_gamma   90.00
#
_symmetry.space_group_name_H-M   'P 1'
#
loop_
_entity.id
_entity.type
_entity.pdbx_description
1 polymer ?
#
loop_
_entity_poly.entity_id
_entity_poly.type
_entity_poly.pdbx_seq_one_letter_code
_entity_poly.pdbx_strand_id
1 'polypeptide(L)'
;MLVSSSYGNSSGEASHMDLGYPLTTVLGTRLFMDPNFFGVRVEVEDREAHNGRRLVNASDLRANQLEEKQVPNNIKDLELVVLQFRAEIGKEIKSEDMKIYERSIVKHFHEEFQSDLISVYILTDSFITEEIVRAGLSLLPFLAIGFTIMALFSSTTFMISAFFLNQMNFTKIVLAVMACVCPFMACGASLGGMFFLGFRFGSILAVTPFLILAIGVDDAYLMVNAYQHITAIRKKKLLKSTLNEELRYRITYMLVETGPSVSITTITNILAFGIGATTPTAEIQLFSIGNAIAVTVDFIFQLTIYAALMVVLGRWELEKEFQYRNQSNWIISEKVTMRDDRTKDKKAPFMNRLMKSYCKLLSSKLVSSIVMGLLAVYWYFSIMGALRIKAELRPERLFLKDSPIIQISSFEALPQNNGRFSTKFWLRDYETFLEQIEEAEGNMEDEDPTLNSSRSSKHSRNELYEFLHWPEFSFWNAFVQYNKSSEGEGHLTKFIATTAFHGSNLNDWSNRANLLGEWRKVVDRFPHLNASIYLEDAKFLDLISTMIPISAQSALFTFLSMFAVALLFISNPPVLFVATFSILSTSVGVFGMMSWWGADLDPIFMSAIIMSIGFSVDIPSHISYHYYQTGKETNSVVERLEKTVQCVGFPIMQASISTVLCVLSLFFVDLHMSRIFAQCMLLVVGIGTIHGMIIMPVIFSLIHFAHSSWKSPNSAISS
;
A
#
# COMPACT_ATOMS: atom_id res chain seq x y z
N MET A 1 10.72 43.36 2.14
CA MET A 1 10.81 44.68 1.46
C MET A 1 9.79 45.60 2.12
N LEU A 2 10.23 46.50 3.00
CA LEU A 2 9.40 47.62 3.43
C LEU A 2 9.72 48.77 2.47
N VAL A 3 8.83 49.03 1.52
CA VAL A 3 8.99 50.18 0.61
C VAL A 3 8.22 51.35 1.19
N SER A 4 8.97 52.40 1.51
CA SER A 4 8.50 53.71 1.98
C SER A 4 7.42 54.29 1.06
N SER A 5 6.46 55.00 1.66
CA SER A 5 5.37 55.74 1.01
C SER A 5 5.84 56.80 0.00
N SER A 6 7.16 57.00 -0.14
CA SER A 6 7.78 57.91 -1.12
C SER A 6 7.72 57.44 -2.57
N TYR A 7 7.29 56.19 -2.85
CA TYR A 7 7.12 55.69 -4.23
C TYR A 7 5.65 55.69 -4.73
N GLY A 8 4.69 56.05 -3.87
CA GLY A 8 3.31 56.26 -4.27
C GLY A 8 3.11 57.71 -4.71
N ASN A 9 3.38 58.03 -5.97
CA ASN A 9 3.10 59.36 -6.49
C ASN A 9 1.58 59.57 -6.63
N SER A 10 1.03 60.62 -6.02
CA SER A 10 -0.40 60.96 -6.05
C SER A 10 -0.84 61.73 -7.31
N SER A 11 0.09 61.98 -8.23
CA SER A 11 -0.16 62.58 -9.55
C SER A 11 -0.04 61.50 -10.61
N GLY A 12 -1.07 61.34 -11.45
CA GLY A 12 -1.28 60.26 -12.43
C GLY A 12 -0.28 60.11 -13.58
N GLU A 13 1.02 60.24 -13.32
CA GLU A 13 2.10 59.89 -14.24
C GLU A 13 2.87 58.69 -13.65
N ALA A 14 2.73 57.54 -14.33
CA ALA A 14 3.45 56.28 -14.17
C ALA A 14 3.86 55.89 -12.73
N SER A 15 2.92 55.33 -11.97
CA SER A 15 3.27 54.57 -10.76
C SER A 15 4.14 53.37 -11.16
N HIS A 16 5.45 53.43 -10.87
CA HIS A 16 6.37 52.31 -11.08
C HIS A 16 6.03 51.07 -10.23
N MET A 17 4.95 51.11 -9.43
CA MET A 17 4.45 50.00 -8.64
C MET A 17 2.91 50.01 -8.64
N ASP A 18 2.29 48.97 -9.19
CA ASP A 18 0.86 48.70 -9.13
C ASP A 18 0.64 47.30 -8.57
N LEU A 19 0.12 47.21 -7.34
CA LEU A 19 -0.19 45.96 -6.64
C LEU A 19 -1.55 45.39 -7.07
N GLY A 20 -1.76 45.31 -8.38
CA GLY A 20 -2.90 44.64 -8.97
C GLY A 20 -2.81 43.12 -8.84
N TYR A 21 -3.94 42.48 -8.59
CA TYR A 21 -4.12 41.03 -8.71
C TYR A 21 -4.97 40.71 -9.93
N PRO A 22 -4.56 39.75 -10.78
CA PRO A 22 -3.47 38.79 -10.54
C PRO A 22 -2.09 39.21 -11.02
N LEU A 23 -2.04 40.28 -11.81
CA LEU A 23 -0.82 40.79 -12.40
C LEU A 23 -0.44 42.10 -11.70
N THR A 24 0.66 42.05 -10.96
CA THR A 24 1.26 43.22 -10.32
C THR A 24 2.35 43.75 -11.25
N THR A 25 2.50 45.06 -11.35
CA THR A 25 3.64 45.67 -12.05
C THR A 25 4.59 46.25 -11.02
N VAL A 26 5.84 45.76 -10.98
CA VAL A 26 6.91 46.31 -10.12
C VAL A 26 8.07 46.74 -11.01
N LEU A 27 8.41 48.02 -10.97
CA LEU A 27 9.50 48.63 -11.75
C LEU A 27 9.40 48.33 -13.26
N GLY A 28 8.19 48.36 -13.81
CA GLY A 28 7.91 48.04 -15.22
C GLY A 28 7.83 46.54 -15.53
N THR A 29 8.26 45.67 -14.62
CA THR A 29 8.14 44.22 -14.77
C THR A 29 6.77 43.73 -14.28
N ARG A 30 6.06 42.99 -15.15
CA ARG A 30 4.80 42.34 -14.80
C ARG A 30 5.07 41.01 -14.10
N LEU A 31 4.58 40.89 -12.86
CA LEU A 31 4.71 39.71 -12.02
C LEU A 31 3.33 39.10 -11.76
N PHE A 32 3.26 37.78 -11.86
CA PHE A 32 2.04 37.02 -11.58
C PHE A 32 2.03 36.61 -10.11
N MET A 33 1.03 37.07 -9.36
CA MET A 33 0.96 36.92 -7.89
C MET A 33 0.25 35.64 -7.43
N ASP A 34 -0.59 35.04 -8.28
CA ASP A 34 -1.33 33.80 -7.98
C ASP A 34 -0.52 32.68 -7.32
N PRO A 35 0.72 32.36 -7.73
CA PRO A 35 1.39 31.18 -7.21
C PRO A 35 1.68 31.25 -5.69
N ASN A 36 1.68 32.46 -5.14
CA ASN A 36 2.07 32.72 -3.75
C ASN A 36 0.90 33.19 -2.87
N PHE A 37 -0.23 33.60 -3.44
CA PHE A 37 -1.35 34.19 -2.71
C PHE A 37 -2.64 33.40 -2.91
N PHE A 38 -3.28 33.02 -1.81
CA PHE A 38 -4.49 32.21 -1.80
C PHE A 38 -5.61 32.90 -0.99
N GLY A 39 -6.86 32.66 -1.39
CA GLY A 39 -8.04 33.30 -0.78
C GLY A 39 -8.11 34.81 -1.03
N VAL A 40 -7.62 35.27 -2.18
CA VAL A 40 -7.52 36.71 -2.48
C VAL A 40 -8.89 37.31 -2.75
N ARG A 41 -9.24 38.35 -1.99
CA ARG A 41 -10.40 39.21 -2.24
C ARG A 41 -9.96 40.53 -2.83
N VAL A 42 -10.52 40.84 -3.99
CA VAL A 42 -10.19 42.03 -4.77
C VAL A 42 -11.37 42.99 -4.83
N GLU A 43 -11.06 44.28 -4.86
CA GLU A 43 -12.02 45.35 -5.08
C GLU A 43 -12.21 45.60 -6.58
N VAL A 44 -13.46 45.63 -7.01
CA VAL A 44 -13.84 45.81 -8.41
C VAL A 44 -14.87 46.93 -8.55
N GLU A 45 -14.83 47.69 -9.64
CA GLU A 45 -15.84 48.71 -9.93
C GLU A 45 -17.17 48.07 -10.32
N ASP A 46 -18.19 48.31 -9.51
CA ASP A 46 -19.56 47.82 -9.74
C ASP A 46 -20.51 49.03 -9.79
N ARG A 47 -21.13 49.24 -10.95
CA ARG A 47 -22.05 50.36 -11.20
C ARG A 47 -23.34 50.27 -10.39
N GLU A 48 -23.70 49.08 -9.88
CA GLU A 48 -24.92 48.84 -9.11
C GLU A 48 -24.69 48.90 -7.59
N ALA A 49 -23.43 48.92 -7.14
CA ALA A 49 -23.09 48.98 -5.73
C ALA A 49 -23.24 50.40 -5.15
N HIS A 50 -23.66 50.50 -3.88
CA HIS A 50 -23.97 51.79 -3.23
C HIS A 50 -22.77 52.76 -3.14
N ASN A 51 -21.55 52.23 -3.20
CA ASN A 51 -20.28 52.99 -3.22
C ASN A 51 -19.53 52.90 -4.57
N GLY A 52 -20.14 52.33 -5.61
CA GLY A 52 -19.50 52.09 -6.92
C GLY A 52 -18.42 51.01 -6.92
N ARG A 53 -18.24 50.29 -5.80
CA ARG A 53 -17.19 49.28 -5.59
C ARG A 53 -17.73 48.07 -4.85
N ARG A 54 -17.27 46.88 -5.23
CA ARG A 54 -17.65 45.60 -4.63
C ARG A 54 -16.42 44.75 -4.36
N LEU A 55 -16.43 44.04 -3.24
CA LEU A 55 -15.44 43.01 -2.91
C LEU A 55 -15.88 41.68 -3.53
N VAL A 56 -15.00 41.09 -4.34
CA VAL A 56 -15.26 39.81 -4.99
C VAL A 56 -14.07 38.88 -4.77
N ASN A 57 -14.33 37.58 -4.61
CA ASN A 57 -13.28 36.58 -4.60
C ASN A 57 -12.62 36.53 -5.98
N ALA A 58 -11.29 36.54 -6.02
CA ALA A 58 -10.57 36.58 -7.28
C ALA A 58 -10.78 35.30 -8.13
N SER A 59 -11.17 34.19 -7.52
CA SER A 59 -11.59 32.96 -8.21
C SER A 59 -12.86 33.15 -9.04
N ASP A 60 -13.81 33.94 -8.54
CA ASP A 60 -15.16 34.05 -9.09
C ASP A 60 -15.18 35.01 -10.29
N LEU A 61 -14.33 36.03 -10.26
CA LEU A 61 -14.07 36.93 -11.39
C LEU A 61 -13.57 36.17 -12.62
N ARG A 62 -12.74 35.14 -12.42
CA ARG A 62 -12.18 34.33 -13.50
C ARG A 62 -13.16 33.30 -14.05
N ALA A 63 -13.95 32.69 -13.18
CA ALA A 63 -14.92 31.66 -13.57
C ALA A 63 -16.06 32.24 -14.43
N ASN A 64 -16.46 33.48 -14.18
CA ASN A 64 -17.61 34.10 -14.83
C ASN A 64 -17.26 35.02 -16.02
N GLN A 65 -15.99 35.15 -16.41
CA GLN A 65 -15.54 36.10 -17.45
C GLN A 65 -16.18 37.50 -17.29
N LEU A 66 -16.37 37.94 -16.05
CA LEU A 66 -16.99 39.24 -15.80
C LEU A 66 -15.98 40.30 -16.25
N GLU A 67 -16.32 41.05 -17.30
CA GLU A 67 -15.59 42.22 -17.83
C GLU A 67 -15.61 43.41 -16.84
N GLU A 68 -15.52 43.14 -15.54
CA GLU A 68 -15.50 44.19 -14.54
C GLU A 68 -14.11 44.83 -14.47
N LYS A 69 -14.06 46.17 -14.58
CA LYS A 69 -12.80 46.92 -14.54
C LYS A 69 -12.19 46.81 -13.15
N GLN A 70 -11.02 46.18 -13.08
CA GLN A 70 -10.22 46.11 -11.87
C GLN A 70 -9.64 47.49 -11.53
N VAL A 71 -9.67 47.84 -10.24
CA VAL A 71 -9.08 49.08 -9.73
C VAL A 71 -7.56 48.87 -9.53
N PRO A 72 -6.69 49.87 -9.77
CA PRO A 72 -5.29 49.80 -9.36
C PRO A 72 -5.16 49.58 -7.85
N ASN A 73 -4.21 48.73 -7.42
CA ASN A 73 -4.11 48.24 -6.03
C ASN A 73 -5.41 47.60 -5.48
N ASN A 74 -5.99 46.64 -6.23
CA ASN A 74 -7.27 46.01 -5.90
C ASN A 74 -7.24 45.00 -4.73
N ILE A 75 -6.07 44.56 -4.23
CA ILE A 75 -6.00 43.54 -3.16
C ILE A 75 -6.46 44.14 -1.82
N LYS A 76 -7.45 43.51 -1.16
CA LYS A 76 -7.95 43.94 0.16
C LYS A 76 -7.73 42.91 1.26
N ASP A 77 -7.98 41.65 0.97
CA ASP A 77 -7.85 40.56 1.94
C ASP A 77 -7.15 39.35 1.29
N LEU A 78 -6.38 38.64 2.11
CA LEU A 78 -5.61 37.44 1.78
C LEU A 78 -5.81 36.41 2.90
N GLU A 79 -6.01 35.14 2.55
CA GLU A 79 -6.17 34.08 3.55
C GLU A 79 -4.85 33.34 3.82
N LEU A 80 -4.04 33.12 2.79
CA LEU A 80 -2.77 32.39 2.91
C LEU A 80 -1.70 32.97 1.97
N VAL A 81 -0.50 33.12 2.51
CA VAL A 81 0.71 33.49 1.77
C VAL A 81 1.69 32.34 1.81
N VAL A 82 2.11 31.87 0.64
CA VAL A 82 3.13 30.82 0.49
C VAL A 82 4.44 31.46 0.07
N LEU A 83 5.50 31.15 0.81
CA LEU A 83 6.86 31.58 0.52
C LEU A 83 7.70 30.33 0.22
N GLN A 84 8.22 30.23 -1.00
CA GLN A 84 9.12 29.14 -1.38
C GLN A 84 10.57 29.63 -1.34
N PHE A 85 11.38 29.05 -0.46
CA PHE A 85 12.82 29.28 -0.42
C PHE A 85 13.52 28.16 -1.17
N ARG A 86 14.34 28.52 -2.17
CA ARG A 86 15.19 27.58 -2.91
C ARG A 86 16.64 27.92 -2.58
N ALA A 87 17.40 26.93 -2.13
CA ALA A 87 18.81 27.08 -1.81
C ALA A 87 19.64 26.17 -2.72
N GLU A 88 20.74 26.69 -3.26
CA GLU A 88 21.74 25.89 -3.96
C GLU A 88 22.74 25.33 -2.95
N ILE A 89 23.03 24.03 -3.04
CA ILE A 89 23.95 23.35 -2.13
C ILE A 89 25.37 23.49 -2.69
N GLY A 90 26.20 24.28 -2.01
CA GLY A 90 27.62 24.39 -2.33
C GLY A 90 28.35 23.05 -2.14
N LYS A 91 29.43 22.82 -2.90
CA LYS A 91 30.19 21.56 -2.89
C LYS A 91 30.77 21.18 -1.52
N GLU A 92 30.93 22.14 -0.62
CA GLU A 92 31.51 21.96 0.72
C GLU A 92 30.48 21.53 1.78
N ILE A 93 29.18 21.72 1.51
CA ILE A 93 28.10 21.45 2.46
C ILE A 93 27.68 20.00 2.35
N LYS A 94 27.69 19.26 3.47
CA LYS A 94 27.21 17.88 3.50
C LYS A 94 25.69 17.85 3.65
N SER A 95 25.08 16.76 3.20
CA SER A 95 23.63 16.54 3.36
C SER A 95 23.18 16.57 4.84
N GLU A 96 24.03 16.17 5.78
CA GLU A 96 23.68 16.21 7.21
C GLU A 96 23.61 17.64 7.75
N ASP A 97 24.49 18.54 7.27
CA ASP A 97 24.48 19.96 7.67
C ASP A 97 23.20 20.65 7.18
N MET A 98 22.74 20.28 5.97
CA MET A 98 21.44 20.74 5.44
C MET A 98 20.28 20.30 6.32
N LYS A 99 20.23 19.04 6.75
CA LYS A 99 19.18 18.55 7.66
C LYS A 99 19.18 19.33 8.98
N ILE A 100 20.37 19.61 9.53
CA ILE A 100 20.50 20.40 10.76
C ILE A 100 19.95 21.82 10.56
N TYR A 101 20.29 22.46 9.43
CA TYR A 101 19.78 23.77 9.09
C TYR A 101 18.24 23.78 8.98
N GLU A 102 17.67 22.86 8.19
CA GLU A 102 16.22 22.75 8.04
C GLU A 102 15.51 22.50 9.37
N ARG A 103 16.08 21.62 10.23
CA ARG A 103 15.58 21.38 11.59
C ARG A 103 15.60 22.64 12.44
N SER A 104 16.67 23.42 12.38
CA SER A 104 16.79 24.64 13.19
C SER A 104 15.71 25.67 12.84
N ILE A 105 15.36 25.78 11.56
CA ILE A 105 14.26 26.65 11.10
C ILE A 105 12.93 26.14 11.65
N VAL A 106 12.61 24.86 11.44
CA VAL A 106 11.35 24.28 11.93
C VAL A 106 11.23 24.45 13.44
N LYS A 107 12.31 24.20 14.18
CA LYS A 107 12.36 24.36 15.63
C LYS A 107 12.09 25.80 16.06
N HIS A 108 12.76 26.77 15.44
CA HIS A 108 12.56 28.19 15.76
C HIS A 108 11.09 28.61 15.58
N PHE A 109 10.48 28.26 14.45
CA PHE A 109 9.11 28.67 14.18
C PHE A 109 8.04 27.86 14.95
N HIS A 110 8.36 26.65 15.39
CA HIS A 110 7.44 25.83 16.18
C HIS A 110 7.52 26.12 17.69
N GLU A 111 8.73 26.34 18.21
CA GLU A 111 8.97 26.48 19.66
C GLU A 111 9.17 27.94 20.11
N GLU A 112 9.80 28.78 19.30
CA GLU A 112 10.24 30.12 19.72
C GLU A 112 9.36 31.25 19.13
N PHE A 113 8.86 31.08 17.91
CA PHE A 113 8.03 32.09 17.25
C PHE A 113 6.59 32.05 17.77
N GLN A 114 6.17 33.14 18.42
CA GLN A 114 4.79 33.37 18.82
C GLN A 114 4.31 34.70 18.24
N SER A 115 3.16 34.67 17.57
CA SER A 115 2.50 35.86 17.03
C SER A 115 0.99 35.72 17.16
N ASP A 116 0.34 36.79 17.61
CA ASP A 116 -1.14 36.85 17.68
C ASP A 116 -1.79 37.14 16.32
N LEU A 117 -0.99 37.53 15.32
CA LEU A 117 -1.48 37.99 14.02
C LEU A 117 -1.26 36.98 12.89
N ILE A 118 -0.18 36.19 12.94
CA ILE A 118 0.18 35.27 11.86
C ILE A 118 0.55 33.89 12.39
N SER A 119 -0.05 32.85 11.81
CA SER A 119 0.38 31.46 12.00
C SER A 119 1.34 31.08 10.87
N VAL A 120 2.55 30.67 11.23
CA VAL A 120 3.56 30.26 10.25
C VAL A 120 3.67 28.73 10.26
N TYR A 121 3.50 28.12 9.10
CA TYR A 121 3.68 26.68 8.89
C TYR A 121 4.89 26.45 8.00
N ILE A 122 5.82 25.63 8.47
CA ILE A 122 7.06 25.32 7.75
C ILE A 122 7.03 23.89 7.28
N LEU A 123 7.34 23.71 6.00
CA LEU A 123 7.45 22.41 5.36
C LEU A 123 8.86 22.29 4.76
N THR A 124 9.61 21.29 5.21
CA THR A 124 10.93 20.93 4.67
C THR A 124 10.98 19.43 4.37
N ASP A 125 11.84 19.01 3.45
CA ASP A 125 11.96 17.60 3.07
C ASP A 125 12.46 16.74 4.25
N SER A 126 13.40 17.27 5.06
CA SER A 126 13.89 16.61 6.26
C SER A 126 12.79 16.41 7.32
N PHE A 127 11.94 17.43 7.51
CA PHE A 127 10.85 17.36 8.49
C PHE A 127 9.79 16.33 8.09
N ILE A 128 9.39 16.31 6.81
CA ILE A 128 8.43 15.31 6.29
C ILE A 128 8.98 13.89 6.50
N THR A 129 10.25 13.66 6.16
CA THR A 129 10.89 12.35 6.30
C THR A 129 10.90 11.88 7.75
N GLU A 130 11.18 12.78 8.70
CA GLU A 130 11.17 12.45 10.13
C GLU A 130 9.77 12.13 10.67
N GLU A 131 8.75 12.88 10.27
CA GLU A 131 7.38 12.58 10.66
C GLU A 131 6.92 11.23 10.12
N ILE A 132 7.29 10.87 8.89
CA ILE A 132 7.01 9.54 8.34
C ILE A 132 7.66 8.43 9.19
N VAL A 133 8.91 8.61 9.62
CA VAL A 133 9.62 7.65 10.48
C VAL A 133 8.97 7.58 11.87
N ARG A 134 8.64 8.73 12.46
CA ARG A 134 7.97 8.84 13.76
C ARG A 134 6.61 8.13 13.74
N ALA A 135 5.83 8.35 12.69
CA ALA A 135 4.57 7.65 12.46
C ALA A 135 4.77 6.13 12.45
N GLY A 136 5.76 5.61 11.71
CA GLY A 136 6.07 4.18 11.71
C GLY A 136 6.45 3.65 13.11
N LEU A 137 7.30 4.37 13.85
CA LEU A 137 7.74 3.96 15.19
C LEU A 137 6.61 3.99 16.23
N SER A 138 5.55 4.78 16.02
CA SER A 138 4.38 4.81 16.90
C SER A 138 3.61 3.47 16.95
N LEU A 139 3.87 2.55 16.01
CA LEU A 139 3.28 1.20 16.00
C LEU A 139 3.94 0.23 16.99
N LEU A 140 5.18 0.50 17.43
CA LEU A 140 5.95 -0.44 18.26
C LEU A 140 5.30 -0.77 19.62
N PRO A 141 4.69 0.17 20.38
CA PRO A 141 4.01 -0.17 21.62
C PRO A 141 2.83 -1.14 21.41
N PHE A 142 2.12 -0.99 20.29
CA PHE A 142 0.99 -1.85 19.94
C PHE A 142 1.43 -3.26 19.55
N LEU A 143 2.68 -3.43 19.13
CA LEU A 143 3.27 -4.73 18.87
C LEU A 143 3.38 -5.56 20.16
N ALA A 144 3.80 -4.92 21.25
CA ALA A 144 3.86 -5.56 22.56
C ALA A 144 2.46 -5.94 23.08
N ILE A 145 1.46 -5.09 22.82
CA ILE A 145 0.05 -5.37 23.14
C ILE A 145 -0.45 -6.58 22.32
N GLY A 146 -0.23 -6.58 21.01
CA GLY A 146 -0.59 -7.68 20.11
C GLY A 146 0.05 -9.01 20.53
N PHE A 147 1.35 -9.00 20.83
CA PHE A 147 2.05 -10.17 21.37
C PHE A 147 1.42 -10.68 22.67
N THR A 148 1.13 -9.77 23.61
CA THR A 148 0.55 -10.15 24.91
C THR A 148 -0.82 -10.80 24.73
N ILE A 149 -1.67 -10.22 23.88
CA ILE A 149 -2.98 -10.77 23.53
C ILE A 149 -2.83 -12.17 22.92
N MET A 150 -1.93 -12.32 21.94
CA MET A 150 -1.73 -13.58 21.23
C MET A 150 -1.15 -14.67 22.13
N ALA A 151 -0.20 -14.34 23.00
CA ALA A 151 0.39 -15.29 23.95
C ALA A 151 -0.64 -15.75 25.00
N LEU A 152 -1.46 -14.84 25.52
CA LEU A 152 -2.54 -15.17 26.46
C LEU A 152 -3.61 -16.06 25.80
N PHE A 153 -4.03 -15.69 24.59
CA PHE A 153 -4.98 -16.49 23.81
C PHE A 153 -4.44 -17.89 23.54
N SER A 154 -3.22 -18.00 22.98
CA SER A 154 -2.53 -19.26 22.68
C SER A 154 -2.38 -20.16 23.90
N SER A 155 -1.98 -19.57 25.04
CA SER A 155 -1.82 -20.32 26.29
C SER A 155 -3.16 -20.89 26.77
N THR A 156 -4.22 -20.08 26.67
CA THR A 156 -5.57 -20.48 27.08
C THR A 156 -6.11 -21.58 26.18
N THR A 157 -6.01 -21.42 24.85
CA THR A 157 -6.50 -22.41 23.88
C THR A 157 -5.74 -23.73 23.94
N PHE A 158 -4.40 -23.70 24.07
CA PHE A 158 -3.60 -24.90 24.24
C PHE A 158 -3.93 -25.65 25.53
N MET A 159 -4.22 -24.93 26.61
CA MET A 159 -4.67 -25.54 27.86
C MET A 159 -6.08 -26.11 27.76
N ILE A 160 -7.01 -25.44 27.08
CA ILE A 160 -8.35 -25.97 26.82
C ILE A 160 -8.27 -27.27 25.99
N SER A 161 -7.45 -27.29 24.93
CA SER A 161 -7.21 -28.48 24.13
C SER A 161 -6.61 -29.62 24.95
N ALA A 162 -5.58 -29.32 25.76
CA ALA A 162 -4.96 -30.28 26.66
C ALA A 162 -5.95 -30.82 27.72
N PHE A 163 -6.90 -30.00 28.17
CA PHE A 163 -7.96 -30.41 29.09
C PHE A 163 -8.90 -31.42 28.43
N PHE A 164 -9.38 -31.14 27.21
CA PHE A 164 -10.24 -32.07 26.47
C PHE A 164 -9.54 -33.39 26.13
N LEU A 165 -8.22 -33.38 25.95
CA LEU A 165 -7.40 -34.55 25.64
C LEU A 165 -6.80 -35.25 26.88
N ASN A 166 -7.10 -34.78 28.11
CA ASN A 166 -6.56 -35.30 29.38
C ASN A 166 -5.01 -35.33 29.45
N GLN A 167 -4.38 -34.21 29.06
CA GLN A 167 -2.92 -34.00 28.99
C GLN A 167 -2.47 -32.67 29.61
N MET A 168 -3.12 -32.25 30.70
CA MET A 168 -2.80 -30.98 31.36
C MET A 168 -1.36 -30.98 31.91
N ASN A 169 -0.54 -30.07 31.40
CA ASN A 169 0.85 -29.91 31.84
C ASN A 169 1.31 -28.46 31.59
N PHE A 170 2.20 -27.96 32.45
CA PHE A 170 2.79 -26.62 32.32
C PHE A 170 3.59 -26.45 31.02
N THR A 171 4.09 -27.55 30.44
CA THR A 171 4.78 -27.56 29.14
C THR A 171 3.95 -26.94 28.01
N LYS A 172 2.61 -27.01 28.09
CA LYS A 172 1.72 -26.45 27.05
C LYS A 172 1.73 -24.92 27.06
N ILE A 173 1.86 -24.29 28.23
CA ILE A 173 1.97 -22.83 28.36
C ILE A 173 3.31 -22.36 27.77
N VAL A 174 4.40 -23.07 28.08
CA VAL A 174 5.72 -22.76 27.52
C VAL A 174 5.73 -22.90 26.00
N LEU A 175 5.10 -23.94 25.45
CA LEU A 175 4.92 -24.09 23.99
C LEU A 175 4.14 -22.91 23.39
N ALA A 176 3.05 -22.48 24.02
CA ALA A 176 2.24 -21.36 23.53
C ALA A 176 3.02 -20.04 23.48
N VAL A 177 3.76 -19.72 24.54
CA VAL A 177 4.56 -18.48 24.58
C VAL A 177 5.70 -18.54 23.57
N MET A 178 6.40 -19.67 23.49
CA MET A 178 7.51 -19.82 22.54
C MET A 178 7.05 -19.88 21.09
N ALA A 179 5.83 -20.31 20.81
CA ALA A 179 5.20 -20.19 19.50
C ALA A 179 5.08 -18.73 19.04
N CYS A 180 4.86 -17.80 19.97
CA CYS A 180 4.80 -16.37 19.67
C CYS A 180 6.21 -15.72 19.63
N VAL A 181 7.17 -16.21 20.41
CA VAL A 181 8.54 -15.68 20.45
C VAL A 181 9.34 -16.04 19.20
N CYS A 182 9.14 -17.24 18.65
CA CYS A 182 9.88 -17.73 17.49
C CYS A 182 9.74 -16.81 16.25
N PRO A 183 8.53 -16.39 15.84
CA PRO A 183 8.35 -15.44 14.73
C PRO A 183 8.99 -14.07 14.99
N PHE A 184 9.01 -13.59 16.24
CA PHE A 184 9.70 -12.35 16.59
C PHE A 184 11.22 -12.47 16.44
N MET A 185 11.79 -13.59 16.88
CA MET A 185 13.22 -13.86 16.69
C MET A 185 13.57 -13.92 15.20
N ALA A 186 12.73 -14.57 14.38
CA ALA A 186 12.91 -14.63 12.94
C ALA A 186 12.82 -13.24 12.29
N CYS A 187 11.80 -12.46 12.64
CA CYS A 187 11.62 -11.09 12.16
C CYS A 187 12.82 -10.19 12.52
N GLY A 188 13.30 -10.26 13.77
CA GLY A 188 14.47 -9.51 14.22
C GLY A 188 15.75 -9.91 13.49
N ALA A 189 15.98 -11.20 13.26
CA ALA A 189 17.10 -11.69 12.48
C ALA A 189 17.04 -11.22 11.01
N SER A 190 15.86 -11.25 10.40
CA SER A 190 15.66 -10.84 9.01
C SER A 190 15.82 -9.33 8.81
N LEU A 191 15.15 -8.51 9.62
CA LEU A 191 15.27 -7.06 9.54
C LEU A 191 16.69 -6.59 9.91
N GLY A 192 17.29 -7.17 10.96
CA GLY A 192 18.68 -6.91 11.33
C GLY A 192 19.67 -7.27 10.21
N GLY A 193 19.47 -8.41 9.56
CA GLY A 193 20.25 -8.83 8.40
C GLY A 193 20.11 -7.88 7.20
N MET A 194 18.89 -7.41 6.91
CA MET A 194 18.66 -6.42 5.85
C MET A 194 19.38 -5.10 6.12
N PHE A 195 19.28 -4.57 7.35
CA PHE A 195 19.97 -3.32 7.69
C PHE A 195 21.49 -3.49 7.65
N PHE A 196 22.02 -4.66 8.01
CA PHE A 196 23.44 -4.98 7.87
C PHE A 196 23.90 -5.00 6.40
N LEU A 197 23.04 -5.44 5.47
CA LEU A 197 23.28 -5.41 4.03
C LEU A 197 23.10 -4.01 3.39
N GLY A 198 22.76 -2.99 4.18
CA GLY A 198 22.64 -1.60 3.71
C GLY A 198 21.25 -1.20 3.20
N PHE A 199 20.21 -2.01 3.45
CA PHE A 199 18.84 -1.59 3.15
C PHE A 199 18.41 -0.44 4.09
N ARG A 200 17.67 0.54 3.54
CA ARG A 200 17.12 1.66 4.32
C ARG A 200 15.97 1.21 5.22
N PHE A 201 15.76 1.90 6.33
CA PHE A 201 14.55 1.75 7.14
C PHE A 201 13.38 2.46 6.46
N GLY A 202 12.31 1.72 6.15
CA GLY A 202 11.03 2.26 5.70
C GLY A 202 9.99 2.15 6.82
N SER A 203 9.16 3.17 7.00
CA SER A 203 8.12 3.18 8.05
C SER A 203 7.13 2.02 7.90
N ILE A 204 6.88 1.56 6.67
CA ILE A 204 6.04 0.39 6.38
C ILE A 204 6.58 -0.93 6.97
N LEU A 205 7.90 -1.05 7.18
CA LEU A 205 8.51 -2.22 7.83
C LEU A 205 8.11 -2.34 9.31
N ALA A 206 7.60 -1.29 9.93
CA ALA A 206 7.08 -1.37 11.30
C ALA A 206 5.83 -2.26 11.42
N VAL A 207 5.16 -2.57 10.30
CA VAL A 207 4.01 -3.50 10.26
C VAL A 207 4.47 -4.96 10.13
N THR A 208 5.64 -5.22 9.56
CA THR A 208 6.19 -6.57 9.32
C THR A 208 6.14 -7.48 10.55
N PRO A 209 6.52 -7.04 11.77
CA PRO A 209 6.47 -7.91 12.95
C PRO A 209 5.05 -8.43 13.29
N PHE A 210 4.00 -7.64 13.05
CA PHE A 210 2.61 -8.10 13.25
C PHE A 210 2.22 -9.19 12.26
N LEU A 211 2.62 -9.00 11.00
CA LEU A 211 2.32 -9.92 9.92
C LEU A 211 3.04 -11.27 10.10
N ILE A 212 4.33 -11.22 10.44
CA ILE A 212 5.14 -12.43 10.67
C ILE A 212 4.66 -13.16 11.93
N LEU A 213 4.26 -12.44 12.98
CA LEU A 213 3.65 -13.05 14.15
C LEU A 213 2.35 -13.79 13.79
N ALA A 214 1.47 -13.19 12.98
CA ALA A 214 0.23 -13.83 12.54
C ALA A 214 0.50 -15.12 11.75
N ILE A 215 1.37 -15.04 10.72
CA ILE A 215 1.71 -16.21 9.89
C ILE A 215 2.38 -17.30 10.73
N GLY A 216 3.36 -16.95 11.56
CA GLY A 216 4.20 -17.94 12.23
C GLY A 216 3.52 -18.67 13.39
N VAL A 217 2.58 -18.01 14.08
CA VAL A 217 1.82 -18.64 15.17
C VAL A 217 0.79 -19.64 14.62
N ASP A 218 0.24 -19.40 13.43
CA ASP A 218 -0.73 -20.28 12.78
C ASP A 218 -0.14 -21.68 12.52
N ASP A 219 1.09 -21.75 12.02
CA ASP A 219 1.84 -23.00 11.83
C ASP A 219 2.09 -23.73 13.16
N ALA A 220 2.41 -22.98 14.21
CA ALA A 220 2.63 -23.53 15.54
C ALA A 220 1.37 -24.15 16.15
N TYR A 221 0.19 -23.60 15.88
CA TYR A 221 -1.08 -24.19 16.31
C TYR A 221 -1.34 -25.55 15.67
N LEU A 222 -1.06 -25.69 14.38
CA LEU A 222 -1.20 -26.97 13.69
C LEU A 222 -0.24 -28.02 14.25
N MET A 223 1.04 -27.66 14.41
CA MET A 223 2.06 -28.57 14.98
C MET A 223 1.69 -29.04 16.40
N VAL A 224 1.26 -28.13 17.27
CA VAL A 224 0.90 -28.48 18.65
C VAL A 224 -0.38 -29.31 18.70
N ASN A 225 -1.39 -28.98 17.91
CA ASN A 225 -2.63 -29.76 17.87
C ASN A 225 -2.38 -31.19 17.39
N ALA A 226 -1.60 -31.36 16.31
CA ALA A 226 -1.20 -32.69 15.83
C ALA A 226 -0.44 -33.46 16.93
N TYR A 227 0.53 -32.81 17.59
CA TYR A 227 1.28 -33.43 18.68
C TYR A 227 0.39 -33.89 19.85
N GLN A 228 -0.56 -33.06 20.29
CA GLN A 228 -1.50 -33.39 21.37
C GLN A 228 -2.42 -34.55 20.98
N HIS A 229 -2.93 -34.54 19.74
CA HIS A 229 -3.79 -35.60 19.22
C HIS A 229 -3.06 -36.95 19.12
N ILE A 230 -1.84 -36.97 18.56
CA ILE A 230 -0.99 -38.16 18.48
C ILE A 230 -0.68 -38.68 19.90
N THR A 231 -0.35 -37.78 20.83
CA THR A 231 -0.11 -38.15 22.23
C THR A 231 -1.34 -38.79 22.87
N ALA A 232 -2.56 -38.30 22.57
CA ALA A 232 -3.80 -38.84 23.13
C ALA A 232 -4.07 -40.27 22.65
N ILE A 233 -3.82 -40.54 21.36
CA ILE A 233 -3.95 -41.86 20.76
C ILE A 233 -2.91 -42.82 21.37
N ARG A 234 -1.65 -42.39 21.47
CA ARG A 234 -0.55 -43.24 21.97
C ARG A 234 -0.64 -43.53 23.46
N LYS A 235 -1.17 -42.61 24.28
CA LYS A 235 -1.38 -42.82 25.72
C LYS A 235 -2.30 -44.02 26.02
N LYS A 236 -3.26 -44.32 25.14
CA LYS A 236 -4.17 -45.48 25.25
C LYS A 236 -3.52 -46.81 24.84
N LYS A 237 -2.50 -46.77 23.98
CA LYS A 237 -1.88 -47.94 23.32
C LYS A 237 -0.35 -47.87 23.40
N LEU A 238 0.20 -47.64 24.60
CA LEU A 238 1.65 -47.48 24.80
C LEU A 238 2.35 -48.81 24.46
N LEU A 239 2.86 -48.90 23.23
CA LEU A 239 3.27 -50.16 22.58
C LEU A 239 4.79 -50.33 22.47
N LYS A 240 5.60 -49.30 22.80
CA LYS A 240 7.06 -49.33 22.67
C LYS A 240 7.76 -49.24 24.02
N SER A 241 8.92 -49.92 24.12
CA SER A 241 9.60 -50.19 25.41
C SER A 241 10.46 -49.02 25.91
N THR A 242 10.95 -48.13 25.05
CA THR A 242 11.88 -47.04 25.44
C THR A 242 11.31 -45.63 25.22
N LEU A 243 11.65 -44.72 26.14
CA LEU A 243 11.27 -43.30 26.10
C LEU A 243 11.64 -42.63 24.77
N ASN A 244 12.87 -42.87 24.31
CA ASN A 244 13.42 -42.22 23.10
C ASN A 244 12.71 -42.69 21.82
N GLU A 245 12.33 -43.97 21.74
CA GLU A 245 11.59 -44.47 20.58
C GLU A 245 10.17 -43.91 20.50
N GLU A 246 9.51 -43.75 21.65
CA GLU A 246 8.18 -43.16 21.72
C GLU A 246 8.22 -41.67 21.37
N LEU A 247 9.18 -40.92 21.92
CA LEU A 247 9.39 -39.51 21.60
C LEU A 247 9.67 -39.31 20.11
N ARG A 248 10.60 -40.09 19.55
CA ARG A 248 10.95 -40.03 18.12
C ARG A 248 9.71 -40.32 17.27
N TYR A 249 8.93 -41.33 17.61
CA TYR A 249 7.73 -41.67 16.87
C TYR A 249 6.69 -40.53 16.89
N ARG A 250 6.40 -39.95 18.06
CA ARG A 250 5.42 -38.85 18.18
C ARG A 250 5.83 -37.62 17.37
N ILE A 251 7.10 -37.23 17.44
CA ILE A 251 7.63 -36.06 16.71
C ILE A 251 7.69 -36.32 15.20
N THR A 252 8.18 -37.49 14.78
CA THR A 252 8.20 -37.85 13.34
C THR A 252 6.81 -37.87 12.75
N TYR A 253 5.83 -38.48 13.43
CA TYR A 253 4.48 -38.54 12.91
C TYR A 253 3.81 -37.16 12.87
N MET A 254 4.07 -36.30 13.86
CA MET A 254 3.63 -34.91 13.85
C MET A 254 4.18 -34.16 12.62
N LEU A 255 5.49 -34.23 12.35
CA LEU A 255 6.09 -33.58 11.18
C LEU A 255 5.58 -34.14 9.85
N VAL A 256 5.29 -35.45 9.79
CA VAL A 256 4.71 -36.08 8.58
C VAL A 256 3.27 -35.60 8.35
N GLU A 257 2.51 -35.35 9.42
CA GLU A 257 1.12 -34.89 9.33
C GLU A 257 1.02 -33.40 8.99
N THR A 258 1.82 -32.54 9.61
CA THR A 258 1.70 -31.07 9.47
C THR A 258 2.71 -30.45 8.50
N GLY A 259 3.90 -31.04 8.34
CA GLY A 259 5.01 -30.46 7.59
C GLY A 259 4.70 -30.12 6.13
N PRO A 260 4.04 -30.99 5.34
CA PRO A 260 3.64 -30.67 3.97
C PRO A 260 2.70 -29.47 3.90
N SER A 261 1.78 -29.35 4.86
CA SER A 261 0.81 -28.26 4.87
C SER A 261 1.48 -26.92 5.21
N VAL A 262 2.34 -26.89 6.23
CA VAL A 262 3.15 -25.71 6.61
C VAL A 262 4.10 -25.29 5.47
N SER A 263 4.62 -26.26 4.71
CA SER A 263 5.48 -25.97 3.55
C SER A 263 4.69 -25.31 2.41
N ILE A 264 3.45 -25.74 2.15
CA ILE A 264 2.59 -25.13 1.12
C ILE A 264 2.37 -23.66 1.46
N THR A 265 1.94 -23.35 2.68
CA THR A 265 1.58 -22.01 3.13
C THR A 265 2.80 -21.08 3.11
N THR A 266 3.93 -21.55 3.64
CA THR A 266 5.20 -20.83 3.60
C THR A 266 5.63 -20.51 2.17
N ILE A 267 5.69 -21.51 1.28
CA ILE A 267 6.16 -21.31 -0.11
C ILE A 267 5.23 -20.33 -0.83
N THR A 268 3.91 -20.43 -0.63
CA THR A 268 2.97 -19.47 -1.23
C THR A 268 3.16 -18.06 -0.71
N ASN A 269 3.43 -17.89 0.59
CA ASN A 269 3.71 -16.57 1.17
C ASN A 269 5.02 -15.97 0.64
N ILE A 270 6.10 -16.77 0.56
CA ILE A 270 7.38 -16.33 -0.01
C ILE A 270 7.21 -15.89 -1.46
N LEU A 271 6.47 -16.65 -2.28
CA LEU A 271 6.22 -16.29 -3.68
C LEU A 271 5.33 -15.06 -3.82
N ALA A 272 4.30 -14.91 -2.98
CA ALA A 272 3.44 -13.72 -2.99
C ALA A 272 4.24 -12.45 -2.67
N PHE A 273 5.05 -12.48 -1.62
CA PHE A 273 5.95 -11.36 -1.30
C PHE A 273 7.07 -11.21 -2.36
N GLY A 274 7.56 -12.30 -2.94
CA GLY A 274 8.52 -12.26 -4.03
C GLY A 274 7.99 -11.53 -5.27
N ILE A 275 6.69 -11.69 -5.58
CA ILE A 275 6.03 -10.95 -6.67
C ILE A 275 5.87 -9.48 -6.29
N GLY A 276 5.50 -9.18 -5.04
CA GLY A 276 5.47 -7.81 -4.52
C GLY A 276 6.83 -7.10 -4.57
N ALA A 277 7.94 -7.84 -4.51
CA ALA A 277 9.29 -7.29 -4.67
C ALA A 277 9.60 -6.81 -6.10
N THR A 278 8.81 -7.22 -7.10
CA THR A 278 9.00 -6.81 -8.51
C THR A 278 8.22 -5.54 -8.89
N THR A 279 7.33 -5.08 -8.02
CA THR A 279 6.59 -3.81 -8.18
C THR A 279 7.57 -2.63 -8.25
N PRO A 280 7.40 -1.62 -9.11
CA PRO A 280 8.36 -0.51 -9.26
C PRO A 280 8.38 0.48 -8.07
N THR A 281 7.41 0.40 -7.16
CA THR A 281 7.33 1.29 -6.00
C THR A 281 8.31 0.85 -4.90
N ALA A 282 9.33 1.65 -4.63
CA ALA A 282 10.42 1.31 -3.70
C ALA A 282 9.96 0.94 -2.27
N GLU A 283 8.90 1.55 -1.76
CA GLU A 283 8.34 1.19 -0.43
C GLU A 283 7.70 -0.20 -0.43
N ILE A 284 6.95 -0.54 -1.50
CA ILE A 284 6.34 -1.88 -1.66
C ILE A 284 7.43 -2.93 -1.84
N GLN A 285 8.47 -2.63 -2.63
CA GLN A 285 9.61 -3.52 -2.80
C GLN A 285 10.28 -3.81 -1.46
N LEU A 286 10.62 -2.77 -0.71
CA LEU A 286 11.28 -2.90 0.58
C LEU A 286 10.45 -3.72 1.56
N PHE A 287 9.14 -3.42 1.66
CA PHE A 287 8.20 -4.19 2.47
C PHE A 287 8.15 -5.66 2.05
N SER A 288 8.03 -5.92 0.75
CA SER A 288 7.85 -7.29 0.24
C SER A 288 9.13 -8.11 0.38
N ILE A 289 10.31 -7.53 0.10
CA ILE A 289 11.60 -8.18 0.36
C ILE A 289 11.74 -8.52 1.85
N GLY A 290 11.42 -7.57 2.73
CA GLY A 290 11.51 -7.78 4.18
C GLY A 290 10.62 -8.90 4.67
N ASN A 291 9.36 -8.94 4.23
CA ASN A 291 8.45 -10.02 4.60
C ASN A 291 8.84 -11.36 3.97
N ALA A 292 9.31 -11.40 2.71
CA ALA A 292 9.77 -12.65 2.08
C ALA A 292 10.93 -13.28 2.85
N ILE A 293 11.92 -12.48 3.25
CA ILE A 293 13.06 -12.95 4.06
C ILE A 293 12.58 -13.34 5.46
N ALA A 294 11.71 -12.56 6.08
CA ALA A 294 11.18 -12.86 7.41
C ALA A 294 10.37 -14.17 7.46
N VAL A 295 9.47 -14.41 6.50
CA VAL A 295 8.73 -15.69 6.39
C VAL A 295 9.69 -16.85 6.13
N THR A 296 10.71 -16.66 5.29
CA THR A 296 11.71 -17.71 5.01
C THR A 296 12.49 -18.10 6.27
N VAL A 297 12.97 -17.11 7.02
CA VAL A 297 13.69 -17.35 8.27
C VAL A 297 12.77 -17.94 9.34
N ASP A 298 11.51 -17.49 9.40
CA ASP A 298 10.53 -18.03 10.33
C ASP A 298 10.25 -19.51 10.05
N PHE A 299 10.05 -19.91 8.80
CA PHE A 299 9.91 -21.32 8.42
C PHE A 299 11.11 -22.17 8.84
N ILE A 300 12.33 -21.66 8.64
CA ILE A 300 13.54 -22.35 9.09
C ILE A 300 13.54 -22.48 10.61
N PHE A 301 13.20 -21.43 11.35
CA PHE A 301 13.17 -21.43 12.81
C PHE A 301 12.06 -22.32 13.37
N GLN A 302 10.89 -22.37 12.74
CA GLN A 302 9.81 -23.26 13.11
C GLN A 302 10.22 -24.75 12.96
N LEU A 303 10.79 -25.13 11.81
CA LEU A 303 11.21 -26.51 11.56
C LEU A 303 12.44 -26.93 12.37
N THR A 304 13.27 -25.99 12.82
CA THR A 304 14.51 -26.29 13.56
C THR A 304 14.37 -25.98 15.05
N ILE A 305 14.27 -24.70 15.42
CA ILE A 305 14.24 -24.20 16.80
C ILE A 305 12.96 -24.64 17.50
N TYR A 306 11.79 -24.38 16.92
CA TYR A 306 10.51 -24.71 17.55
C TYR A 306 10.27 -26.23 17.61
N ALA A 307 10.59 -26.95 16.54
CA ALA A 307 10.55 -28.42 16.56
C ALA A 307 11.51 -29.02 17.62
N ALA A 308 12.72 -28.48 17.78
CA ALA A 308 13.66 -28.91 18.82
C ALA A 308 13.11 -28.62 20.22
N LEU A 309 12.47 -27.46 20.42
CA LEU A 309 11.79 -27.14 21.68
C LEU A 309 10.67 -28.15 22.00
N MET A 310 9.88 -28.53 21.00
CA MET A 310 8.86 -29.58 21.16
C MET A 310 9.46 -30.93 21.55
N VAL A 311 10.64 -31.29 21.05
CA VAL A 311 11.36 -32.52 21.46
C VAL A 311 11.74 -32.44 22.95
N VAL A 312 12.30 -31.31 23.40
CA VAL A 312 12.74 -31.11 24.79
C VAL A 312 11.54 -31.16 25.75
N LEU A 313 10.50 -30.36 25.48
CA LEU A 313 9.30 -30.31 26.33
C LEU A 313 8.50 -31.61 26.26
N GLY A 314 8.45 -32.24 25.09
CA GLY A 314 7.84 -33.55 24.89
C GLY A 314 8.54 -34.66 25.66
N ARG A 315 9.88 -34.61 25.78
CA ARG A 315 10.64 -35.54 26.62
C ARG A 315 10.27 -35.40 28.10
N TRP A 316 10.16 -34.17 28.60
CA TRP A 316 9.74 -33.92 29.98
C TRP A 316 8.31 -34.41 30.26
N GLU A 317 7.39 -34.21 29.30
CA GLU A 317 6.02 -34.72 29.41
C GLU A 317 5.99 -36.25 29.45
N LEU A 318 6.70 -36.91 28.52
CA LEU A 318 6.81 -38.36 28.44
C LEU A 318 7.47 -38.97 29.68
N GLU A 319 8.54 -38.38 30.21
CA GLU A 319 9.23 -38.86 31.41
C GLU A 319 8.27 -38.94 32.60
N LYS A 320 7.44 -37.91 32.79
CA LYS A 320 6.37 -37.92 33.80
C LYS A 320 5.34 -39.02 33.56
N GLU A 321 4.94 -39.27 32.30
CA GLU A 321 4.01 -40.35 31.95
C GLU A 321 4.58 -41.74 32.28
N PHE A 322 5.87 -41.97 31.98
CA PHE A 322 6.57 -43.22 32.29
C PHE A 322 6.78 -43.43 33.79
N GLN A 323 7.16 -42.39 34.54
CA GLN A 323 7.30 -42.45 36.00
C GLN A 323 5.98 -42.79 36.69
N TYR A 324 4.89 -42.10 36.30
CA TYR A 324 3.56 -42.39 36.83
C TYR A 324 3.13 -43.83 36.52
N ARG A 325 3.38 -44.31 35.30
CA ARG A 325 3.08 -45.71 34.94
C ARG A 325 3.89 -46.72 35.74
N ASN A 326 5.20 -46.52 35.92
CA ASN A 326 6.04 -47.42 36.71
C ASN A 326 5.59 -47.48 38.19
N GLN A 327 5.22 -46.34 38.79
CA GLN A 327 4.61 -46.32 40.13
C GLN A 327 3.24 -47.01 40.18
N SER A 328 2.39 -46.81 39.17
CA SER A 328 1.07 -47.45 39.12
C SER A 328 1.13 -48.96 38.85
N ASN A 329 2.09 -49.44 38.04
CA ASN A 329 2.32 -50.87 37.83
C ASN A 329 2.82 -51.57 39.10
N TRP A 330 3.52 -50.87 40.00
CA TRP A 330 3.84 -51.40 41.34
C TRP A 330 2.57 -51.61 42.19
N ILE A 331 1.62 -50.66 42.18
CA ILE A 331 0.35 -50.75 42.91
C ILE A 331 -0.62 -51.79 42.28
N ILE A 332 -0.57 -51.97 40.97
CA ILE A 332 -1.42 -52.92 40.23
C ILE A 332 -0.86 -54.35 40.33
N SER A 333 0.46 -54.53 40.44
CA SER A 333 1.07 -55.84 40.68
C SER A 333 0.66 -56.47 42.03
N GLU A 334 0.19 -55.68 42.99
CA GLU A 334 -0.30 -56.18 44.28
C GLU A 334 -1.83 -56.44 44.28
N LYS A 335 -2.57 -55.96 43.27
CA LYS A 335 -4.05 -56.05 43.23
C LYS A 335 -4.66 -56.77 42.03
N VAL A 336 -3.88 -57.27 41.07
CA VAL A 336 -4.43 -57.95 39.87
C VAL A 336 -4.17 -59.45 39.91
N THR A 337 -4.77 -60.11 40.90
CA THR A 337 -5.49 -61.36 40.64
C THR A 337 -6.98 -61.01 40.60
N MET A 338 -7.64 -61.32 39.47
CA MET A 338 -9.09 -61.17 39.25
C MET A 338 -9.60 -59.75 38.92
N ARG A 339 -9.51 -59.34 37.64
CA ARG A 339 -10.68 -58.89 36.84
C ARG A 339 -10.26 -58.55 35.42
N ASP A 340 -10.56 -59.46 34.49
CA ASP A 340 -10.82 -59.11 33.11
C ASP A 340 -12.22 -58.47 33.09
N ASP A 341 -12.34 -57.21 32.66
CA ASP A 341 -13.66 -56.61 32.45
C ASP A 341 -13.67 -55.70 31.22
N ARG A 342 -14.06 -56.35 30.13
CA ARG A 342 -14.45 -55.82 28.83
C ARG A 342 -15.69 -54.91 28.93
N THR A 343 -15.66 -53.78 29.64
CA THR A 343 -16.79 -52.84 29.60
C THR A 343 -16.37 -51.40 29.91
N LYS A 344 -16.05 -50.61 28.87
CA LYS A 344 -16.27 -49.14 28.82
C LYS A 344 -15.81 -48.58 27.47
N ASP A 345 -16.58 -48.87 26.42
CA ASP A 345 -16.49 -48.13 25.16
C ASP A 345 -17.93 -47.91 24.66
N LYS A 346 -18.48 -46.71 24.90
CA LYS A 346 -19.74 -46.21 24.31
C LYS A 346 -20.03 -44.79 24.80
N LYS A 347 -19.32 -43.80 24.22
CA LYS A 347 -19.85 -42.47 23.84
C LYS A 347 -18.70 -41.65 23.27
N ALA A 348 -18.80 -41.29 21.99
CA ALA A 348 -17.89 -40.30 21.41
C ALA A 348 -17.99 -38.98 22.19
N PRO A 349 -16.87 -38.26 22.40
CA PRO A 349 -16.86 -36.98 23.09
C PRO A 349 -17.85 -36.01 22.44
N PHE A 350 -18.41 -35.09 23.22
CA PHE A 350 -19.42 -34.11 22.77
C PHE A 350 -18.98 -33.39 21.47
N MET A 351 -17.70 -33.04 21.39
CA MET A 351 -17.09 -32.39 20.22
C MET A 351 -17.25 -33.21 18.93
N ASN A 352 -17.01 -34.52 18.97
CA ASN A 352 -17.15 -35.38 17.78
C ASN A 352 -18.61 -35.50 17.33
N ARG A 353 -19.57 -35.44 18.26
CA ARG A 353 -21.00 -35.38 17.92
C ARG A 353 -21.38 -34.06 17.25
N LEU A 354 -20.83 -32.95 17.74
CA LEU A 354 -21.06 -31.63 17.16
C LEU A 354 -20.46 -31.55 15.74
N MET A 355 -19.22 -32.01 15.54
CA MET A 355 -18.57 -32.05 14.22
C MET A 355 -19.33 -32.95 13.23
N LYS A 356 -19.80 -34.13 13.67
CA LYS A 356 -20.66 -35.00 12.84
C LYS A 356 -21.94 -34.31 12.40
N SER A 357 -22.61 -33.62 13.33
CA SER A 357 -23.84 -32.88 13.04
C SER A 357 -23.58 -31.71 12.08
N TYR A 358 -22.45 -31.01 12.27
CA TYR A 358 -22.00 -29.93 11.40
C TYR A 358 -21.75 -30.39 9.96
N CYS A 359 -20.94 -31.44 9.77
CA CYS A 359 -20.66 -31.98 8.45
C CYS A 359 -21.93 -32.52 7.78
N LYS A 360 -22.81 -33.19 8.53
CA LYS A 360 -24.10 -33.69 8.01
C LYS A 360 -25.03 -32.55 7.59
N LEU A 361 -25.03 -31.43 8.32
CA LEU A 361 -25.79 -30.23 7.98
C LEU A 361 -25.29 -29.63 6.67
N LEU A 362 -23.97 -29.43 6.54
CA LEU A 362 -23.35 -28.85 5.34
C LEU A 362 -23.52 -29.72 4.09
N SER A 363 -23.43 -31.04 4.24
CA SER A 363 -23.63 -31.99 3.13
C SER A 363 -25.10 -32.16 2.72
N SER A 364 -26.07 -31.53 3.39
CA SER A 364 -27.47 -31.61 2.99
C SER A 364 -27.72 -30.74 1.74
N LYS A 365 -28.51 -31.25 0.78
CA LYS A 365 -28.78 -30.56 -0.50
C LYS A 365 -29.39 -29.17 -0.31
N LEU A 366 -30.32 -29.04 0.65
CA LEU A 366 -30.98 -27.77 0.94
C LEU A 366 -30.00 -26.72 1.48
N VAL A 367 -29.16 -27.09 2.46
CA VAL A 367 -28.16 -26.17 3.02
C VAL A 367 -27.11 -25.84 1.97
N SER A 368 -26.65 -26.82 1.19
CA SER A 368 -25.72 -26.60 0.08
C SER A 368 -26.28 -25.58 -0.94
N SER A 369 -27.56 -25.69 -1.32
CA SER A 369 -28.21 -24.71 -2.21
C SER A 369 -28.32 -23.32 -1.61
N ILE A 370 -28.67 -23.20 -0.31
CA ILE A 370 -28.72 -21.90 0.39
C ILE A 370 -27.34 -21.25 0.43
N VAL A 371 -26.30 -22.01 0.78
CA VAL A 371 -24.92 -21.50 0.85
C VAL A 371 -24.44 -21.04 -0.53
N MET A 372 -24.75 -21.78 -1.60
CA MET A 372 -24.42 -21.33 -2.96
C MET A 372 -25.18 -20.07 -3.38
N GLY A 373 -26.44 -19.92 -2.96
CA GLY A 373 -27.21 -18.69 -3.16
C GLY A 373 -26.59 -17.49 -2.45
N LEU A 374 -26.18 -17.66 -1.18
CA LEU A 374 -25.46 -16.63 -0.43
C LEU A 374 -24.09 -16.31 -1.05
N LEU A 375 -23.38 -17.32 -1.56
CA LEU A 375 -22.12 -17.13 -2.26
C LEU A 375 -22.32 -16.28 -3.53
N ALA A 376 -23.39 -16.52 -4.30
CA ALA A 376 -23.70 -15.72 -5.49
C ALA A 376 -24.02 -14.25 -5.14
N VAL A 377 -24.76 -14.01 -4.05
CA VAL A 377 -25.01 -12.66 -3.52
C VAL A 377 -23.71 -11.98 -3.11
N TYR A 378 -22.85 -12.69 -2.37
CA TYR A 378 -21.53 -12.20 -1.98
C TYR A 378 -20.65 -11.87 -3.21
N TRP A 379 -20.65 -12.71 -4.25
CA TRP A 379 -19.95 -12.43 -5.51
C TRP A 379 -20.49 -11.19 -6.20
N TYR A 380 -21.82 -11.03 -6.26
CA TYR A 380 -22.45 -9.85 -6.84
C TYR A 380 -21.97 -8.57 -6.15
N PHE A 381 -22.03 -8.51 -4.82
CA PHE A 381 -21.55 -7.34 -4.08
C PHE A 381 -20.04 -7.12 -4.20
N SER A 382 -19.25 -8.20 -4.19
CA SER A 382 -17.79 -8.12 -4.28
C SER A 382 -17.33 -7.63 -5.65
N ILE A 383 -17.91 -8.16 -6.74
CA ILE A 383 -17.61 -7.73 -8.10
C ILE A 383 -18.11 -6.30 -8.33
N MET A 384 -19.30 -5.95 -7.85
CA MET A 384 -19.80 -4.57 -7.91
C MET A 384 -18.89 -3.60 -7.15
N GLY A 385 -18.38 -3.98 -5.98
CA GLY A 385 -17.38 -3.21 -5.24
C GLY A 385 -16.07 -3.07 -6.02
N ALA A 386 -15.56 -4.17 -6.55
CA ALA A 386 -14.34 -4.19 -7.37
C ALA A 386 -14.45 -3.31 -8.63
N LEU A 387 -15.61 -3.29 -9.29
CA LEU A 387 -15.87 -2.45 -10.47
C LEU A 387 -16.15 -0.99 -10.11
N ARG A 388 -16.68 -0.73 -8.91
CA ARG A 388 -16.89 0.61 -8.36
C ARG A 388 -15.63 1.23 -7.78
N ILE A 389 -14.53 0.47 -7.67
CA ILE A 389 -13.29 1.05 -7.18
C ILE A 389 -12.93 2.20 -8.11
N LYS A 390 -13.05 3.39 -7.54
CA LYS A 390 -12.60 4.57 -8.20
C LYS A 390 -11.10 4.56 -7.97
N ALA A 391 -10.36 4.10 -8.98
CA ALA A 391 -9.17 4.85 -9.30
C ALA A 391 -9.69 6.20 -9.81
N GLU A 392 -10.02 7.09 -8.88
CA GLU A 392 -10.44 8.44 -9.22
C GLU A 392 -9.17 9.19 -9.64
N LEU A 393 -9.17 10.00 -10.70
CA LEU A 393 -10.30 10.68 -11.33
C LEU A 393 -10.47 10.41 -12.83
N ARG A 394 -11.75 10.45 -13.23
CA ARG A 394 -12.28 9.83 -14.44
C ARG A 394 -12.64 10.81 -15.57
N PRO A 395 -12.79 10.27 -16.80
CA PRO A 395 -12.57 10.90 -18.09
C PRO A 395 -13.87 11.43 -18.67
N GLU A 396 -13.84 12.42 -19.57
CA GLU A 396 -14.77 12.54 -20.72
C GLU A 396 -14.60 13.90 -21.41
N ARG A 397 -13.80 13.94 -22.48
CA ARG A 397 -14.14 14.47 -23.81
C ARG A 397 -12.93 14.36 -24.74
N LEU A 398 -12.73 13.15 -25.25
CA LEU A 398 -12.10 12.89 -26.54
C LEU A 398 -12.83 13.73 -27.62
N PHE A 399 -12.15 14.63 -28.34
CA PHE A 399 -12.09 14.76 -29.83
C PHE A 399 -11.32 16.02 -30.30
N LEU A 400 -10.72 15.90 -31.51
CA LEU A 400 -9.79 16.80 -32.20
C LEU A 400 -10.43 18.02 -32.92
N LYS A 401 -9.61 19.05 -33.22
CA LYS A 401 -9.45 19.62 -34.58
C LYS A 401 -8.19 20.49 -34.73
N ASP A 402 -7.53 20.28 -35.87
CA ASP A 402 -6.22 20.77 -36.29
C ASP A 402 -6.10 22.29 -36.52
N SER A 403 -4.93 22.85 -36.20
CA SER A 403 -4.40 24.09 -36.79
C SER A 403 -2.87 24.17 -36.61
N PRO A 404 -2.07 24.39 -37.67
CA PRO A 404 -0.63 24.54 -37.57
C PRO A 404 -0.25 26.02 -37.41
N ILE A 405 0.12 26.46 -36.20
CA ILE A 405 1.00 27.62 -35.86
C ILE A 405 1.15 27.76 -34.32
N ILE A 406 1.38 26.68 -33.57
CA ILE A 406 1.11 26.74 -32.13
C ILE A 406 2.01 25.77 -31.34
N GLN A 407 3.24 26.16 -30.97
CA GLN A 407 4.12 25.35 -30.09
C GLN A 407 3.93 25.70 -28.61
N ILE A 408 4.00 26.98 -28.25
CA ILE A 408 3.76 27.45 -26.87
C ILE A 408 2.30 27.85 -26.65
N SER A 409 1.68 28.41 -27.68
CA SER A 409 0.24 28.72 -27.67
C SER A 409 -0.65 27.47 -27.55
N SER A 410 -0.10 26.26 -27.64
CA SER A 410 -0.84 24.98 -27.59
C SER A 410 -1.07 24.61 -26.14
N PHE A 411 -0.06 24.88 -25.30
CA PHE A 411 -0.21 24.83 -23.86
C PHE A 411 -1.19 25.91 -23.40
N GLU A 412 -1.08 27.13 -23.95
CA GLU A 412 -1.97 28.26 -23.63
C GLU A 412 -3.43 28.05 -24.09
N ALA A 413 -3.65 27.22 -25.10
CA ALA A 413 -4.97 26.89 -25.65
C ALA A 413 -5.65 25.70 -24.95
N LEU A 414 -4.96 24.99 -24.06
CA LEU A 414 -5.58 23.92 -23.28
C LEU A 414 -6.66 24.51 -22.36
N PRO A 415 -7.79 23.80 -22.17
CA PRO A 415 -8.83 24.26 -21.28
C PRO A 415 -8.25 24.48 -19.88
N GLN A 416 -8.57 25.62 -19.28
CA GLN A 416 -8.09 26.03 -17.96
C GLN A 416 -6.61 26.48 -17.88
N ASN A 417 -5.92 26.74 -18.99
CA ASN A 417 -4.64 27.48 -18.92
C ASN A 417 -4.90 28.96 -18.55
N ASN A 418 -4.04 29.57 -17.71
CA ASN A 418 -4.13 30.98 -17.31
C ASN A 418 -3.84 31.97 -18.47
N GLY A 419 -3.69 31.47 -19.69
CA GLY A 419 -3.53 32.23 -20.92
C GLY A 419 -2.09 32.71 -21.14
N ARG A 420 -1.93 33.46 -22.24
CA ARG A 420 -0.64 33.92 -22.77
C ARG A 420 0.24 34.65 -21.74
N PHE A 421 -0.36 35.47 -20.90
CA PHE A 421 0.35 36.30 -19.92
C PHE A 421 0.88 35.53 -18.70
N SER A 422 0.41 34.30 -18.49
CA SER A 422 0.90 33.43 -17.41
C SER A 422 2.12 32.59 -17.82
N THR A 423 2.36 32.49 -19.13
CA THR A 423 3.48 31.72 -19.67
C THR A 423 4.74 32.58 -19.73
N LYS A 424 5.73 32.22 -18.92
CA LYS A 424 7.07 32.81 -18.97
C LYS A 424 7.83 32.20 -20.13
N PHE A 425 8.11 33.02 -21.16
CA PHE A 425 8.83 32.61 -22.35
C PHE A 425 9.76 33.74 -22.83
N TRP A 426 11.07 33.46 -22.83
CA TRP A 426 12.14 34.45 -23.06
C TRP A 426 12.02 35.20 -24.39
N LEU A 427 11.51 34.56 -25.45
CA LEU A 427 11.44 35.17 -26.78
C LEU A 427 10.55 36.42 -26.82
N ARG A 428 9.52 36.50 -25.97
CA ARG A 428 8.61 37.65 -25.92
C ARG A 428 9.28 38.87 -25.29
N ASP A 429 10.03 38.62 -24.23
CA ASP A 429 10.83 39.65 -23.57
C ASP A 429 12.01 40.07 -24.48
N TYR A 430 12.54 39.14 -25.28
CA TYR A 430 13.53 39.42 -26.32
C TYR A 430 12.97 40.28 -27.47
N GLU A 431 11.76 39.98 -27.95
CA GLU A 431 11.04 40.83 -28.92
C GLU A 431 10.81 42.24 -28.36
N THR A 432 10.38 42.34 -27.10
CA THR A 432 10.20 43.64 -26.41
C THR A 432 11.52 44.41 -26.29
N PHE A 433 12.63 43.71 -26.01
CA PHE A 433 13.97 44.28 -25.98
C PHE A 433 14.40 44.80 -27.36
N LEU A 434 14.15 44.06 -28.44
CA LEU A 434 14.45 44.50 -29.80
C LEU A 434 13.62 45.73 -30.19
N GLU A 435 12.32 45.75 -29.88
CA GLU A 435 11.45 46.91 -30.09
C GLU A 435 11.98 48.15 -29.35
N GLN A 436 12.43 48.00 -28.10
CA GLN A 436 13.02 49.10 -27.32
C GLN A 436 14.35 49.62 -27.90
N ILE A 437 15.19 48.74 -28.44
CA ILE A 437 16.42 49.14 -29.13
C ILE A 437 16.09 49.85 -30.44
N GLU A 438 15.15 49.34 -31.22
CA GLU A 438 14.71 49.98 -32.47
C GLU A 438 14.11 51.37 -32.24
N GLU A 439 13.28 51.53 -31.19
CA GLU A 439 12.74 52.85 -30.80
C GLU A 439 13.84 53.81 -30.32
N ALA A 440 14.82 53.32 -29.55
CA ALA A 440 15.94 54.14 -29.09
C ALA A 440 16.87 54.56 -30.24
N GLU A 441 17.12 53.67 -31.20
CA GLU A 441 17.90 53.98 -32.42
C GLU A 441 17.13 54.93 -33.35
N GLY A 442 15.81 54.77 -33.48
CA GLY A 442 14.95 55.65 -34.27
C GLY A 442 14.91 57.08 -33.73
N ASN A 443 14.84 57.26 -32.41
CA ASN A 443 14.89 58.59 -31.78
C ASN A 443 16.25 59.29 -31.94
N MET A 444 17.36 58.54 -32.07
CA MET A 444 18.68 59.12 -32.36
C MET A 444 18.85 59.54 -33.83
N GLU A 445 18.14 58.92 -34.77
CA GLU A 445 18.15 59.33 -36.18
C GLU A 445 17.51 60.71 -36.39
N ASP A 446 16.53 61.09 -35.57
CA ASP A 446 15.86 62.38 -35.63
C ASP A 446 16.72 63.54 -35.07
N GLU A 447 17.75 63.25 -34.25
CA GLU A 447 18.63 64.27 -33.66
C GLU A 447 19.94 64.50 -34.43
N ASP A 448 20.48 63.53 -35.19
CA ASP A 448 21.69 63.73 -36.02
C ASP A 448 21.75 62.87 -37.31
N PRO A 449 21.48 63.44 -38.49
CA PRO A 449 21.42 62.70 -39.75
C PRO A 449 22.78 62.31 -40.35
N THR A 450 23.90 62.63 -39.69
CA THR A 450 25.26 62.44 -40.23
C THR A 450 25.89 61.06 -39.95
N LEU A 451 25.23 60.20 -39.16
CA LEU A 451 25.76 58.90 -38.70
C LEU A 451 25.41 57.68 -39.57
N ASN A 452 25.04 57.89 -40.84
CA ASN A 452 24.57 56.81 -41.71
C ASN A 452 25.67 55.91 -42.32
N SER A 453 26.96 56.24 -42.22
CA SER A 453 28.03 55.51 -42.93
C SER A 453 28.68 54.35 -42.16
N SER A 454 28.33 54.10 -40.90
CA SER A 454 28.89 52.99 -40.08
C SER A 454 27.93 51.79 -39.92
N ARG A 455 26.77 51.80 -40.60
CA ARG A 455 25.70 50.81 -40.43
C ARG A 455 25.86 49.48 -41.17
N SER A 456 26.97 49.25 -41.88
CA SER A 456 27.21 47.97 -42.57
C SER A 456 27.76 46.84 -41.66
N SER A 457 27.90 47.06 -40.35
CA SER A 457 28.28 46.01 -39.39
C SER A 457 27.09 45.40 -38.63
N LYS A 458 25.89 45.44 -39.22
CA LYS A 458 24.64 44.83 -38.70
C LYS A 458 24.67 43.30 -38.50
N HIS A 459 25.82 42.63 -38.66
CA HIS A 459 25.96 41.17 -38.56
C HIS A 459 26.97 40.69 -37.51
N SER A 460 27.49 41.57 -36.64
CA SER A 460 28.47 41.19 -35.61
C SER A 460 28.04 41.49 -34.16
N ARG A 461 26.83 42.02 -33.93
CA ARG A 461 26.30 42.18 -32.57
C ARG A 461 25.52 40.92 -32.20
N ASN A 462 25.89 40.32 -31.07
CA ASN A 462 25.16 39.20 -30.52
C ASN A 462 24.04 39.74 -29.62
N GLU A 463 22.96 40.18 -30.25
CA GLU A 463 21.79 40.82 -29.60
C GLU A 463 21.22 39.97 -28.46
N LEU A 464 21.24 38.63 -28.59
CA LEU A 464 20.85 37.71 -27.53
C LEU A 464 21.76 37.79 -26.30
N TYR A 465 23.06 37.99 -26.50
CA TYR A 465 24.00 38.18 -25.38
C TYR A 465 23.74 39.49 -24.66
N GLU A 466 23.47 40.56 -25.41
CA GLU A 466 23.14 41.87 -24.83
C GLU A 466 21.82 41.79 -24.04
N PHE A 467 20.79 41.14 -24.59
CA PHE A 467 19.53 40.85 -23.88
C PHE A 467 19.75 40.14 -22.54
N LEU A 468 20.56 39.07 -22.52
CA LEU A 468 20.80 38.28 -21.30
C LEU A 468 21.63 39.03 -20.23
N HIS A 469 22.31 40.11 -20.60
CA HIS A 469 23.09 40.94 -19.68
C HIS A 469 22.43 42.30 -19.39
N TRP A 470 21.31 42.59 -20.05
CA TRP A 470 20.54 43.81 -19.82
C TRP A 470 19.90 43.76 -18.43
N PRO A 471 20.00 44.81 -17.58
CA PRO A 471 19.60 44.74 -16.17
C PRO A 471 18.17 44.20 -15.96
N GLU A 472 17.22 44.64 -16.78
CA GLU A 472 15.80 44.28 -16.74
C GLU A 472 15.53 42.83 -17.14
N PHE A 473 16.35 42.24 -18.01
CA PHE A 473 16.17 40.90 -18.57
C PHE A 473 17.22 39.88 -18.09
N SER A 474 18.18 40.34 -17.28
CA SER A 474 19.33 39.55 -16.80
C SER A 474 18.94 38.26 -16.07
N PHE A 475 17.73 38.19 -15.51
CA PHE A 475 17.19 36.99 -14.88
C PHE A 475 17.01 35.82 -15.87
N TRP A 476 16.84 36.08 -17.18
CA TRP A 476 16.74 35.04 -18.20
C TRP A 476 18.05 34.26 -18.41
N ASN A 477 19.19 34.81 -17.99
CA ASN A 477 20.49 34.13 -18.05
C ASN A 477 20.49 32.78 -17.31
N ALA A 478 19.66 32.64 -16.27
CA ALA A 478 19.51 31.37 -15.55
C ALA A 478 18.67 30.32 -16.31
N PHE A 479 17.85 30.72 -17.27
CA PHE A 479 16.85 29.87 -17.93
C PHE A 479 17.14 29.62 -19.42
N VAL A 480 18.12 30.33 -19.99
CA VAL A 480 18.52 30.26 -21.40
C VAL A 480 20.01 29.94 -21.47
N GLN A 481 20.37 28.80 -22.06
CA GLN A 481 21.76 28.41 -22.29
C GLN A 481 22.16 28.67 -23.74
N TYR A 482 23.29 29.31 -23.91
CA TYR A 482 23.83 29.72 -25.21
C TYR A 482 25.31 29.35 -25.31
N ASN A 483 25.72 28.76 -26.44
CA ASN A 483 27.12 28.50 -26.74
C ASN A 483 27.64 29.52 -27.75
N LYS A 484 28.74 30.19 -27.40
CA LYS A 484 29.42 31.13 -28.30
C LYS A 484 30.40 30.36 -29.18
N SER A 485 30.21 30.37 -30.50
CA SER A 485 31.20 29.84 -31.44
C SER A 485 32.39 30.79 -31.55
N SER A 486 33.57 30.27 -31.88
CA SER A 486 34.81 31.04 -32.11
C SER A 486 34.68 32.08 -33.24
N GLU A 487 33.65 31.98 -34.08
CA GLU A 487 33.36 32.88 -35.21
C GLU A 487 32.33 33.99 -34.87
N GLY A 488 31.90 34.12 -33.61
CA GLY A 488 31.02 35.21 -33.16
C GLY A 488 29.52 34.94 -33.33
N GLU A 489 29.13 33.99 -34.19
CA GLU A 489 27.80 33.39 -34.13
C GLU A 489 27.66 32.56 -32.86
N GLY A 490 26.46 32.48 -32.32
CA GLY A 490 26.23 31.39 -31.39
C GLY A 490 24.81 30.96 -31.33
N HIS A 491 24.69 29.80 -30.71
CA HIS A 491 23.54 28.96 -30.87
C HIS A 491 22.92 28.74 -29.51
N LEU A 492 21.61 28.99 -29.45
CA LEU A 492 20.78 28.58 -28.34
C LEU A 492 20.86 27.06 -28.20
N THR A 493 21.31 26.58 -27.04
CA THR A 493 21.45 25.15 -26.79
C THR A 493 20.25 24.59 -26.04
N LYS A 494 19.77 25.30 -25.01
CA LYS A 494 18.63 24.91 -24.18
C LYS A 494 17.90 26.13 -23.64
N PHE A 495 16.60 25.99 -23.43
CA PHE A 495 15.81 27.00 -22.73
C PHE A 495 14.71 26.32 -21.92
N ILE A 496 14.21 27.03 -20.91
CA ILE A 496 13.06 26.63 -20.12
C ILE A 496 11.89 27.57 -20.45
N ALA A 497 10.70 26.99 -20.59
CA ALA A 497 9.44 27.71 -20.62
C ALA A 497 8.55 27.20 -19.50
N THR A 498 7.80 28.09 -18.85
CA THR A 498 6.89 27.74 -17.76
C THR A 498 5.52 28.31 -18.07
N THR A 499 4.48 27.52 -17.88
CA THR A 499 3.08 27.92 -18.11
C THR A 499 2.23 27.48 -16.92
N ALA A 500 1.13 28.19 -16.66
CA ALA A 500 0.29 27.96 -15.49
C ALA A 500 -1.14 27.54 -15.89
N PHE A 501 -1.70 26.62 -15.11
CA PHE A 501 -3.06 26.11 -15.29
C PHE A 501 -3.87 26.33 -14.02
N HIS A 502 -5.16 26.60 -14.19
CA HIS A 502 -6.14 26.82 -13.14
C HIS A 502 -7.25 25.76 -13.19
N GLY A 503 -8.18 25.80 -12.25
CA GLY A 503 -9.34 24.93 -12.22
C GLY A 503 -9.45 24.16 -10.91
N SER A 504 -10.64 24.20 -10.29
CA SER A 504 -10.96 23.47 -9.06
C SER A 504 -10.70 21.96 -9.16
N ASN A 505 -10.73 21.43 -10.39
CA ASN A 505 -10.50 20.02 -10.67
C ASN A 505 -9.03 19.61 -10.46
N LEU A 506 -8.08 20.55 -10.55
CA LEU A 506 -6.66 20.29 -10.32
C LEU A 506 -6.30 20.16 -8.84
N ASN A 507 -7.26 20.37 -7.92
CA ASN A 507 -7.09 19.98 -6.53
C ASN A 507 -6.94 18.45 -6.39
N ASP A 508 -7.43 17.69 -7.38
CA ASP A 508 -7.27 16.25 -7.42
C ASP A 508 -5.98 15.83 -8.14
N TRP A 509 -5.19 14.99 -7.47
CA TRP A 509 -3.92 14.47 -7.96
C TRP A 509 -4.05 13.69 -9.27
N SER A 510 -5.16 12.98 -9.47
CA SER A 510 -5.36 12.20 -10.68
C SER A 510 -5.70 13.05 -11.90
N ASN A 511 -6.40 14.17 -11.69
CA ASN A 511 -6.59 15.15 -12.76
C ASN A 511 -5.27 15.81 -13.13
N ARG A 512 -4.40 16.10 -12.14
CA ARG A 512 -3.05 16.61 -12.39
C ARG A 512 -2.20 15.59 -13.16
N ALA A 513 -2.30 14.30 -12.85
CA ALA A 513 -1.59 13.23 -13.55
C ALA A 513 -2.07 13.09 -14.99
N ASN A 514 -3.38 13.18 -15.23
CA ASN A 514 -3.95 13.19 -16.57
C ASN A 514 -3.47 14.40 -17.38
N LEU A 515 -3.50 15.60 -16.79
CA LEU A 515 -3.00 16.82 -17.43
C LEU A 515 -1.50 16.71 -17.78
N LEU A 516 -0.68 16.17 -16.87
CA LEU A 516 0.73 15.91 -17.15
C LEU A 516 0.90 14.94 -18.33
N GLY A 517 0.06 13.91 -18.41
CA GLY A 517 0.01 12.99 -19.56
C GLY A 517 -0.37 13.69 -20.86
N GLU A 518 -1.29 14.65 -20.84
CA GLU A 518 -1.65 15.47 -22.00
C GLU A 518 -0.51 16.36 -22.45
N TRP A 519 0.15 17.04 -21.51
CA TRP A 519 1.33 17.85 -21.83
C TRP A 519 2.42 17.00 -22.49
N ARG A 520 2.69 15.81 -21.95
CA ARG A 520 3.69 14.89 -22.53
C ARG A 520 3.32 14.48 -23.95
N LYS A 521 2.06 14.15 -24.21
CA LYS A 521 1.58 13.89 -25.58
C LYS A 521 1.76 15.10 -26.51
N VAL A 522 1.60 16.33 -26.02
CA VAL A 522 1.87 17.54 -26.82
C VAL A 522 3.33 17.60 -27.23
N VAL A 523 4.26 17.34 -26.29
CA VAL A 523 5.70 17.33 -26.55
C VAL A 523 6.14 16.17 -27.45
N ASP A 524 5.56 14.99 -27.26
CA ASP A 524 5.85 13.79 -28.07
C ASP A 524 5.53 13.99 -29.56
N ARG A 525 4.64 14.93 -29.91
CA ARG A 525 4.38 15.33 -31.31
C ARG A 525 5.55 16.07 -31.97
N PHE A 526 6.49 16.58 -31.18
CA PHE A 526 7.64 17.36 -31.64
C PHE A 526 8.97 16.71 -31.21
N PRO A 527 9.28 15.49 -31.68
CA PRO A 527 10.45 14.74 -31.23
C PRO A 527 11.78 15.43 -31.58
N HIS A 528 11.79 16.30 -32.60
CA HIS A 528 12.98 17.07 -33.02
C HIS A 528 13.44 18.10 -31.97
N LEU A 529 12.57 18.52 -31.04
CA LEU A 529 12.92 19.47 -29.99
C LEU A 529 13.58 18.80 -28.78
N ASN A 530 13.49 17.46 -28.66
CA ASN A 530 13.94 16.69 -27.50
C ASN A 530 13.53 17.34 -26.16
N ALA A 531 12.33 17.93 -26.13
CA ALA A 531 11.80 18.62 -24.97
C ALA A 531 11.29 17.61 -23.94
N SER A 532 11.34 17.98 -22.67
CA SER A 532 10.79 17.19 -21.57
C SER A 532 9.99 18.09 -20.65
N ILE A 533 8.93 17.55 -20.06
CA ILE A 533 8.10 18.28 -19.10
C ILE A 533 8.53 17.92 -17.71
N TYR A 534 8.92 18.95 -16.98
CA TYR A 534 9.29 18.87 -15.59
C TYR A 534 8.22 19.51 -14.73
N LEU A 535 7.78 18.77 -13.71
CA LEU A 535 6.95 19.25 -12.61
C LEU A 535 7.53 18.65 -11.33
N GLU A 536 7.63 19.44 -10.27
CA GLU A 536 8.19 18.98 -8.97
C GLU A 536 7.45 17.75 -8.44
N ASP A 537 6.14 17.67 -8.67
CA ASP A 537 5.26 16.58 -8.26
C ASP A 537 5.18 15.42 -9.26
N ALA A 538 5.84 15.51 -10.43
CA ALA A 538 5.74 14.49 -11.49
C ALA A 538 6.08 13.08 -10.97
N LYS A 539 7.03 12.97 -10.04
CA LYS A 539 7.42 11.70 -9.39
C LYS A 539 6.23 10.96 -8.73
N PHE A 540 5.26 11.70 -8.19
CA PHE A 540 4.06 11.12 -7.57
C PHE A 540 2.96 10.89 -8.59
N LEU A 541 2.78 11.83 -9.53
CA LEU A 541 1.76 11.74 -10.58
C LEU A 541 2.00 10.55 -11.53
N ASP A 542 3.26 10.27 -11.84
CA ASP A 542 3.65 9.14 -12.68
C ASP A 542 3.27 7.81 -12.03
N LEU A 543 3.36 7.73 -10.71
CA LEU A 543 2.97 6.53 -9.97
C LEU A 543 1.47 6.23 -10.18
N ILE A 544 0.59 7.24 -10.07
CA ILE A 544 -0.87 7.11 -10.21
C ILE A 544 -1.26 6.41 -11.51
N SER A 545 -0.65 6.81 -12.63
CA SER A 545 -0.95 6.24 -13.95
C SER A 545 -0.59 4.76 -14.09
N THR A 546 0.30 4.25 -13.24
CA THR A 546 0.81 2.88 -13.28
C THR A 546 0.20 1.95 -12.23
N MET A 547 -0.51 2.47 -11.22
CA MET A 547 -0.96 1.67 -10.06
C MET A 547 -1.92 0.54 -10.42
N ILE A 548 -2.95 0.83 -11.22
CA ILE A 548 -3.96 -0.15 -11.63
C ILE A 548 -3.35 -1.32 -12.42
N PRO A 549 -2.62 -1.09 -13.53
CA PRO A 549 -2.07 -2.19 -14.32
C PRO A 549 -1.08 -3.04 -13.51
N ILE A 550 -0.24 -2.41 -12.67
CA ILE A 550 0.68 -3.13 -11.80
C ILE A 550 -0.08 -3.97 -10.78
N SER A 551 -1.09 -3.40 -10.11
CA SER A 551 -1.90 -4.13 -9.12
C SER A 551 -2.55 -5.36 -9.74
N ALA A 552 -3.14 -5.21 -10.93
CA ALA A 552 -3.79 -6.31 -11.64
C ALA A 552 -2.79 -7.38 -12.07
N GLN A 553 -1.63 -6.98 -12.61
CA GLN A 553 -0.57 -7.91 -13.01
C GLN A 553 0.00 -8.65 -11.81
N SER A 554 0.36 -7.95 -10.73
CA SER A 554 0.86 -8.55 -9.49
C SER A 554 -0.16 -9.51 -8.87
N ALA A 555 -1.45 -9.15 -8.84
CA ALA A 555 -2.52 -10.03 -8.36
C ALA A 555 -2.63 -11.31 -9.23
N LEU A 556 -2.60 -11.17 -10.56
CA LEU A 556 -2.66 -12.30 -11.49
C LEU A 556 -1.46 -13.23 -11.33
N PHE A 557 -0.24 -12.69 -11.32
CA PHE A 557 0.96 -13.51 -11.12
C PHE A 557 0.97 -14.18 -9.75
N THR A 558 0.50 -13.49 -8.71
CA THR A 558 0.41 -14.06 -7.36
C THR A 558 -0.54 -15.26 -7.37
N PHE A 559 -1.73 -15.10 -7.96
CA PHE A 559 -2.70 -16.19 -8.09
C PHE A 559 -2.16 -17.37 -8.91
N LEU A 560 -1.49 -17.11 -10.03
CA LEU A 560 -0.87 -18.17 -10.84
C LEU A 560 0.24 -18.91 -10.07
N SER A 561 1.04 -18.19 -9.29
CA SER A 561 2.09 -18.80 -8.46
C SER A 561 1.48 -19.72 -7.40
N MET A 562 0.37 -19.32 -6.79
CA MET A 562 -0.35 -20.13 -5.80
C MET A 562 -0.97 -21.36 -6.41
N PHE A 563 -1.57 -21.23 -7.60
CA PHE A 563 -2.09 -22.35 -8.35
C PHE A 563 -0.98 -23.37 -8.66
N ALA A 564 0.20 -22.89 -9.06
CA ALA A 564 1.34 -23.76 -9.34
C ALA A 564 1.83 -24.52 -8.08
N VAL A 565 1.90 -23.85 -6.92
CA VAL A 565 2.25 -24.52 -5.65
C VAL A 565 1.17 -25.53 -5.25
N ALA A 566 -0.12 -25.16 -5.33
CA ALA A 566 -1.22 -26.07 -5.01
C ALA A 566 -1.21 -27.32 -5.92
N LEU A 567 -0.90 -27.16 -7.21
CA LEU A 567 -0.74 -28.27 -8.17
C LEU A 567 0.40 -29.22 -7.77
N LEU A 568 1.52 -28.69 -7.25
CA LEU A 568 2.68 -29.49 -6.85
C LEU A 568 2.35 -30.43 -5.68
N PHE A 569 1.55 -29.97 -4.71
CA PHE A 569 1.24 -30.74 -3.50
C PHE A 569 -0.08 -31.52 -3.56
N ILE A 570 -1.06 -31.08 -4.37
CA ILE A 570 -2.40 -31.69 -4.47
C ILE A 570 -2.61 -32.27 -5.88
N SER A 571 -2.31 -33.57 -6.04
CA SER A 571 -2.46 -34.28 -7.32
C SER A 571 -3.89 -34.77 -7.61
N ASN A 572 -4.92 -34.01 -7.21
CA ASN A 572 -6.33 -34.36 -7.44
C ASN A 572 -7.10 -33.16 -8.05
N PRO A 573 -7.55 -33.23 -9.33
CA PRO A 573 -8.13 -32.08 -10.02
C PRO A 573 -9.40 -31.49 -9.36
N PRO A 574 -10.38 -32.30 -8.88
CA PRO A 574 -11.50 -31.76 -8.11
C PRO A 574 -11.09 -30.98 -6.86
N VAL A 575 -10.11 -31.48 -6.10
CA VAL A 575 -9.66 -30.81 -4.87
C VAL A 575 -8.91 -29.52 -5.19
N LEU A 576 -8.05 -29.56 -6.20
CA LEU A 576 -7.33 -28.39 -6.70
C LEU A 576 -8.28 -27.29 -7.19
N PHE A 577 -9.35 -27.66 -7.92
CA PHE A 577 -10.35 -26.72 -8.38
C PHE A 577 -11.03 -26.00 -7.21
N VAL A 578 -11.46 -26.74 -6.18
CA VAL A 578 -12.10 -26.14 -4.99
C VAL A 578 -11.16 -25.21 -4.24
N ALA A 579 -9.89 -25.61 -4.07
CA ALA A 579 -8.87 -24.78 -3.43
C ALA A 579 -8.67 -23.46 -4.20
N THR A 580 -8.47 -23.55 -5.51
CA THR A 580 -8.21 -22.42 -6.40
C THR A 580 -9.41 -21.48 -6.49
N PHE A 581 -10.61 -22.04 -6.61
CA PHE A 581 -11.87 -21.29 -6.59
C PHE A 581 -12.06 -20.54 -5.27
N SER A 582 -11.75 -21.18 -4.14
CA SER A 582 -11.80 -20.56 -2.82
C SER A 582 -10.84 -19.37 -2.70
N ILE A 583 -9.59 -19.51 -3.15
CA ILE A 583 -8.57 -18.44 -3.11
C ILE A 583 -9.00 -17.24 -3.97
N LEU A 584 -9.48 -17.50 -5.19
CA LEU A 584 -9.98 -16.47 -6.08
C LEU A 584 -11.18 -15.73 -5.47
N SER A 585 -12.14 -16.50 -4.94
CA SER A 585 -13.35 -15.98 -4.30
C SER A 585 -13.05 -15.11 -3.08
N THR A 586 -12.10 -15.51 -2.23
CA THR A 586 -11.65 -14.71 -1.08
C THR A 586 -10.97 -13.42 -1.56
N SER A 587 -10.07 -13.50 -2.55
CA SER A 587 -9.34 -12.35 -3.06
C SER A 587 -10.26 -11.28 -3.66
N VAL A 588 -11.24 -11.71 -4.48
CA VAL A 588 -12.26 -10.82 -5.06
C VAL A 588 -13.14 -10.21 -3.96
N GLY A 589 -13.44 -10.97 -2.91
CA GLY A 589 -14.19 -10.49 -1.75
C GLY A 589 -13.50 -9.38 -0.98
N VAL A 590 -12.24 -9.61 -0.62
CA VAL A 590 -11.45 -8.63 0.13
C VAL A 590 -11.35 -7.34 -0.65
N PHE A 591 -11.01 -7.43 -1.95
CA PHE A 591 -10.93 -6.26 -2.82
C PHE A 591 -12.27 -5.54 -2.97
N GLY A 592 -13.36 -6.29 -3.16
CA GLY A 592 -14.71 -5.74 -3.27
C GLY A 592 -15.18 -5.04 -2.01
N MET A 593 -15.03 -5.67 -0.83
CA MET A 593 -15.44 -5.11 0.45
C MET A 593 -14.60 -3.90 0.86
N MET A 594 -13.31 -3.88 0.54
CA MET A 594 -12.45 -2.71 0.76
C MET A 594 -12.91 -1.49 -0.03
N SER A 595 -13.31 -1.69 -1.28
CA SER A 595 -13.89 -0.64 -2.10
C SER A 595 -15.20 -0.11 -1.48
N TRP A 596 -16.04 -0.97 -0.91
CA TRP A 596 -17.25 -0.54 -0.19
C TRP A 596 -16.95 0.23 1.10
N TRP A 597 -15.81 -0.02 1.74
CA TRP A 597 -15.33 0.78 2.87
C TRP A 597 -14.70 2.11 2.47
N GLY A 598 -14.67 2.43 1.17
CA GLY A 598 -14.12 3.68 0.65
C GLY A 598 -12.59 3.72 0.70
N ALA A 599 -11.93 2.57 0.64
CA ALA A 599 -10.47 2.52 0.55
C ALA A 599 -10.02 2.87 -0.89
N ASP A 600 -9.23 3.92 -1.02
CA ASP A 600 -8.63 4.33 -2.28
C ASP A 600 -7.41 3.48 -2.64
N LEU A 601 -7.16 3.30 -3.93
CA LEU A 601 -6.02 2.53 -4.43
C LEU A 601 -4.72 3.33 -4.30
N ASP A 602 -4.09 3.22 -3.13
CA ASP A 602 -2.77 3.77 -2.83
C ASP A 602 -1.67 2.66 -2.77
N PRO A 603 -0.37 3.00 -2.70
CA PRO A 603 0.69 1.98 -2.66
C PRO A 603 0.62 1.06 -1.43
N ILE A 604 0.05 1.54 -0.33
CA ILE A 604 -0.11 0.77 0.90
C ILE A 604 -1.21 -0.28 0.70
N PHE A 605 -2.34 0.10 0.12
CA PHE A 605 -3.42 -0.79 -0.22
C PHE A 605 -2.99 -1.80 -1.30
N MET A 606 -2.18 -1.40 -2.29
CA MET A 606 -1.57 -2.33 -3.25
C MET A 606 -0.76 -3.42 -2.55
N SER A 607 0.08 -3.03 -1.58
CA SER A 607 0.85 -3.98 -0.77
C SER A 607 -0.06 -4.89 0.07
N ALA A 608 -1.11 -4.32 0.66
CA ALA A 608 -2.10 -5.07 1.43
C ALA A 608 -2.90 -6.06 0.57
N ILE A 609 -3.15 -5.77 -0.72
CA ILE A 609 -3.80 -6.69 -1.66
C ILE A 609 -2.89 -7.88 -1.96
N ILE A 610 -1.61 -7.65 -2.28
CA ILE A 610 -0.64 -8.72 -2.56
C ILE A 610 -0.51 -9.64 -1.34
N MET A 611 -0.39 -9.04 -0.15
CA MET A 611 -0.39 -9.75 1.13
C MET A 611 -1.69 -10.53 1.36
N SER A 612 -2.84 -9.93 1.07
CA SER A 612 -4.17 -10.57 1.19
C SER A 612 -4.26 -11.84 0.36
N ILE A 613 -3.81 -11.78 -0.90
CA ILE A 613 -3.80 -12.95 -1.77
C ILE A 613 -2.87 -14.02 -1.15
N GLY A 614 -1.67 -13.63 -0.71
CA GLY A 614 -0.72 -14.45 0.07
C GLY A 614 -1.38 -15.23 1.21
N PHE A 615 -1.95 -14.47 2.13
CA PHE A 615 -2.54 -14.96 3.37
C PHE A 615 -3.86 -15.73 3.14
N SER A 616 -4.60 -15.42 2.07
CA SER A 616 -5.88 -16.09 1.76
C SER A 616 -5.75 -17.57 1.37
N VAL A 617 -4.55 -18.04 1.03
CA VAL A 617 -4.27 -19.44 0.68
C VAL A 617 -4.17 -20.34 1.90
N ASP A 618 -3.86 -19.77 3.05
CA ASP A 618 -3.52 -20.50 4.26
C ASP A 618 -4.62 -21.49 4.66
N ILE A 619 -5.80 -20.97 5.00
CA ILE A 619 -6.95 -21.77 5.42
C ILE A 619 -7.41 -22.77 4.33
N PRO A 620 -7.64 -22.37 3.05
CA PRO A 620 -8.03 -23.30 2.00
C PRO A 620 -7.01 -24.40 1.72
N SER A 621 -5.71 -24.11 1.84
CA SER A 621 -4.65 -25.10 1.58
C SER A 621 -4.63 -26.21 2.63
N HIS A 622 -4.75 -25.86 3.92
CA HIS A 622 -4.85 -26.83 5.01
C HIS A 622 -6.05 -27.76 4.83
N ILE A 623 -7.22 -27.20 4.55
CA ILE A 623 -8.45 -27.99 4.40
C ILE A 623 -8.37 -28.87 3.15
N SER A 624 -7.89 -28.34 2.03
CA SER A 624 -7.75 -29.10 0.78
C SER A 624 -6.76 -30.24 0.90
N TYR A 625 -5.60 -30.00 1.51
CA TYR A 625 -4.56 -31.01 1.69
C TYR A 625 -5.03 -32.16 2.58
N HIS A 626 -5.63 -31.85 3.75
CA HIS A 626 -6.16 -32.87 4.64
C HIS A 626 -7.38 -33.60 4.03
N TYR A 627 -8.23 -32.92 3.26
CA TYR A 627 -9.31 -33.57 2.52
C TYR A 627 -8.80 -34.49 1.39
N TYR A 628 -7.70 -34.13 0.74
CA TYR A 628 -7.00 -35.00 -0.21
C TYR A 628 -6.44 -36.24 0.49
N GLN A 629 -5.79 -36.07 1.64
CA GLN A 629 -5.19 -37.18 2.39
C GLN A 629 -6.24 -38.17 2.92
N THR A 630 -7.37 -37.68 3.46
CA THR A 630 -8.49 -38.53 3.92
C THR A 630 -9.14 -39.32 2.78
N GLY A 631 -9.07 -38.82 1.54
CA GLY A 631 -9.53 -39.52 0.35
C GLY A 631 -8.76 -40.80 0.02
N LYS A 632 -7.59 -41.02 0.62
CA LYS A 632 -6.85 -42.29 0.51
C LYS A 632 -7.42 -43.40 1.40
N GLU A 633 -8.23 -43.05 2.40
CA GLU A 633 -8.77 -44.00 3.38
C GLU A 633 -10.24 -44.36 3.14
N THR A 634 -11.07 -43.40 2.72
CA THR A 634 -12.52 -43.60 2.54
C THR A 634 -13.04 -42.85 1.32
N ASN A 635 -14.02 -43.45 0.64
CA ASN A 635 -14.67 -42.87 -0.54
C ASN A 635 -15.88 -41.99 -0.19
N SER A 636 -16.40 -42.07 1.05
CA SER A 636 -17.56 -41.28 1.47
C SER A 636 -17.17 -39.83 1.74
N VAL A 637 -17.77 -38.88 1.01
CA VAL A 637 -17.47 -37.45 1.18
C VAL A 637 -17.79 -36.93 2.58
N VAL A 638 -18.90 -37.38 3.17
CA VAL A 638 -19.28 -36.95 4.53
C VAL A 638 -18.24 -37.42 5.55
N GLU A 639 -17.73 -38.65 5.41
CA GLU A 639 -16.71 -39.19 6.31
C GLU A 639 -15.35 -38.50 6.10
N ARG A 640 -14.98 -38.20 4.85
CA ARG A 640 -13.77 -37.42 4.53
C ARG A 640 -13.83 -36.03 5.14
N LEU A 641 -14.95 -35.33 4.98
CA LEU A 641 -15.17 -34.02 5.57
C LEU A 641 -15.14 -34.08 7.10
N GLU A 642 -15.77 -35.10 7.70
CA GLU A 642 -15.76 -35.30 9.14
C GLU A 642 -14.33 -35.47 9.68
N LYS A 643 -13.54 -36.37 9.07
CA LYS A 643 -12.13 -36.58 9.45
C LYS A 643 -11.30 -35.32 9.25
N THR A 644 -11.51 -34.60 8.14
CA THR A 644 -10.78 -33.36 7.83
C THR A 644 -11.07 -32.29 8.90
N VAL A 645 -12.34 -31.99 9.17
CA VAL A 645 -12.73 -30.98 10.16
C VAL A 645 -12.30 -31.36 11.58
N GLN A 646 -12.30 -32.66 11.93
CA GLN A 646 -11.78 -33.12 13.23
C GLN A 646 -10.27 -32.91 13.40
N CYS A 647 -9.49 -33.06 12.33
CA CYS A 647 -8.04 -32.86 12.37
C CYS A 647 -7.65 -31.38 12.36
N VAL A 648 -8.18 -30.58 11.43
CA VAL A 648 -7.70 -29.20 11.18
C VAL A 648 -8.66 -28.09 11.57
N GLY A 649 -9.93 -28.38 11.85
CA GLY A 649 -10.94 -27.35 12.12
C GLY A 649 -10.66 -26.50 13.37
N PHE A 650 -10.22 -27.14 14.47
CA PHE A 650 -9.91 -26.42 15.71
C PHE A 650 -8.66 -25.54 15.59
N PRO A 651 -7.50 -26.02 15.05
CA PRO A 651 -6.35 -25.17 14.77
C PRO A 651 -6.67 -23.96 13.88
N ILE A 652 -7.44 -24.16 12.81
CA ILE A 652 -7.82 -23.09 11.88
C ILE A 652 -8.66 -22.01 12.60
N MET A 653 -9.60 -22.41 13.45
CA MET A 653 -10.37 -21.44 14.25
C MET A 653 -9.48 -20.70 15.25
N GLN A 654 -8.52 -21.40 15.85
CA GLN A 654 -7.57 -20.82 16.79
C GLN A 654 -6.67 -19.78 16.10
N ALA A 655 -6.10 -20.14 14.94
CA ALA A 655 -5.36 -19.26 14.04
C ALA A 655 -6.15 -17.98 13.75
N SER A 656 -7.33 -18.16 13.16
CA SER A 656 -8.19 -17.07 12.70
C SER A 656 -8.60 -16.10 13.82
N ILE A 657 -9.03 -16.61 14.98
CA ILE A 657 -9.44 -15.76 16.10
C ILE A 657 -8.23 -15.03 16.69
N SER A 658 -7.07 -15.69 16.79
CA SER A 658 -5.88 -15.06 17.35
C SER A 658 -5.34 -13.94 16.45
N THR A 659 -5.35 -14.14 15.14
CA THR A 659 -4.91 -13.14 14.16
C THR A 659 -5.87 -11.94 14.16
N VAL A 660 -7.18 -12.17 14.25
CA VAL A 660 -8.17 -11.09 14.43
C VAL A 660 -7.91 -10.30 15.70
N LEU A 661 -7.74 -10.97 16.85
CA LEU A 661 -7.49 -10.31 18.13
C LEU A 661 -6.17 -9.52 18.15
N CYS A 662 -5.13 -10.04 17.52
CA CYS A 662 -3.84 -9.36 17.38
C CYS A 662 -3.97 -8.11 16.51
N VAL A 663 -4.58 -8.24 15.33
CA VAL A 663 -4.74 -7.12 14.38
C VAL A 663 -5.66 -6.02 14.93
N LEU A 664 -6.62 -6.33 15.81
CA LEU A 664 -7.46 -5.33 16.44
C LEU A 664 -6.67 -4.27 17.22
N SER A 665 -5.45 -4.58 17.70
CA SER A 665 -4.62 -3.59 18.39
C SER A 665 -4.16 -2.46 17.47
N LEU A 666 -4.10 -2.69 16.16
CA LEU A 666 -3.68 -1.70 15.17
C LEU A 666 -4.72 -0.58 14.96
N PHE A 667 -6.01 -0.84 15.23
CA PHE A 667 -7.05 0.19 15.11
C PHE A 667 -6.96 1.30 16.17
N PHE A 668 -6.22 1.07 17.26
CA PHE A 668 -5.98 2.10 18.26
C PHE A 668 -4.93 3.13 17.83
N VAL A 669 -4.28 2.91 16.68
CA VAL A 669 -3.33 3.84 16.11
C VAL A 669 -4.00 4.63 15.02
N ASP A 670 -4.06 5.95 15.18
CA ASP A 670 -4.60 6.89 14.20
C ASP A 670 -3.64 7.10 13.02
N LEU A 671 -3.33 6.01 12.30
CA LEU A 671 -2.52 6.01 11.09
C LEU A 671 -3.25 5.33 9.94
N HIS A 672 -3.29 6.01 8.80
CA HIS A 672 -3.91 5.49 7.56
C HIS A 672 -3.34 4.14 7.17
N MET A 673 -2.01 4.00 7.17
CA MET A 673 -1.34 2.73 6.85
C MET A 673 -1.81 1.60 7.77
N SER A 674 -1.91 1.85 9.08
CA SER A 674 -2.30 0.85 10.07
C SER A 674 -3.74 0.41 9.88
N ARG A 675 -4.64 1.36 9.62
CA ARG A 675 -6.07 1.12 9.38
C ARG A 675 -6.31 0.26 8.14
N ILE A 676 -5.70 0.61 7.00
CA ILE A 676 -5.83 -0.15 5.75
C ILE A 676 -5.29 -1.58 5.91
N PHE A 677 -4.12 -1.74 6.53
CA PHE A 677 -3.56 -3.05 6.83
C PHE A 677 -4.47 -3.88 7.74
N ALA A 678 -4.98 -3.28 8.81
CA ALA A 678 -5.83 -3.96 9.78
C ALA A 678 -7.18 -4.37 9.17
N GLN A 679 -7.83 -3.48 8.42
CA GLN A 679 -9.04 -3.77 7.66
C GLN A 679 -8.83 -4.91 6.67
N CYS A 680 -7.69 -4.93 5.97
CA CYS A 680 -7.37 -5.98 5.00
C CYS A 680 -7.21 -7.33 5.68
N MET A 681 -6.39 -7.41 6.72
CA MET A 681 -6.18 -8.65 7.46
C MET A 681 -7.46 -9.18 8.09
N LEU A 682 -8.31 -8.31 8.65
CA LEU A 682 -9.61 -8.73 9.19
C LEU A 682 -10.53 -9.33 8.11
N LEU A 683 -10.60 -8.70 6.93
CA LEU A 683 -11.39 -9.22 5.81
C LEU A 683 -10.84 -10.56 5.31
N VAL A 684 -9.53 -10.66 5.10
CA VAL A 684 -8.90 -11.89 4.59
C VAL A 684 -9.12 -13.06 5.54
N VAL A 685 -8.84 -12.86 6.83
CA VAL A 685 -9.01 -13.91 7.85
C VAL A 685 -10.49 -14.28 7.98
N GLY A 686 -11.38 -13.29 8.06
CA GLY A 686 -12.82 -13.52 8.23
C GLY A 686 -13.45 -14.23 7.04
N ILE A 687 -13.24 -13.71 5.84
CA ILE A 687 -13.74 -14.29 4.59
C ILE A 687 -13.08 -15.66 4.34
N GLY A 688 -11.77 -15.78 4.59
CA GLY A 688 -11.02 -17.02 4.46
C GLY A 688 -11.54 -18.12 5.38
N THR A 689 -11.88 -17.78 6.63
CA THR A 689 -12.48 -18.73 7.59
C THR A 689 -13.84 -19.23 7.10
N ILE A 690 -14.69 -18.32 6.61
CA ILE A 690 -16.01 -18.68 6.04
C ILE A 690 -15.82 -19.59 4.82
N HIS A 691 -14.87 -19.25 3.94
CA HIS A 691 -14.60 -20.03 2.75
C HIS A 691 -14.09 -21.43 3.09
N GLY A 692 -13.11 -21.52 3.97
CA GLY A 692 -12.54 -22.79 4.41
C GLY A 692 -13.53 -23.68 5.15
N MET A 693 -14.17 -23.15 6.19
CA MET A 693 -14.97 -23.98 7.10
C MET A 693 -16.37 -24.28 6.58
N ILE A 694 -16.95 -23.44 5.71
CA ILE A 694 -18.34 -23.56 5.25
C ILE A 694 -18.40 -23.83 3.75
N ILE A 695 -17.83 -22.95 2.92
CA ILE A 695 -18.04 -22.98 1.46
C ILE A 695 -17.34 -24.19 0.83
N MET A 696 -16.09 -24.46 1.19
CA MET A 696 -15.34 -25.59 0.63
C MET A 696 -16.00 -26.95 0.91
N PRO A 697 -16.42 -27.30 2.15
CA PRO A 697 -17.18 -28.52 2.41
C PRO A 697 -18.45 -28.67 1.57
N VAL A 698 -19.18 -27.57 1.36
CA VAL A 698 -20.39 -27.54 0.52
C VAL A 698 -20.03 -27.84 -0.93
N ILE A 699 -19.01 -27.19 -1.49
CA ILE A 699 -18.59 -27.42 -2.88
C ILE A 699 -18.09 -28.87 -3.06
N PHE A 700 -17.35 -29.42 -2.10
CA PHE A 700 -16.97 -30.84 -2.13
C PHE A 700 -18.18 -31.78 -2.16
N SER A 701 -19.22 -31.48 -1.37
CA SER A 701 -20.46 -32.26 -1.38
C SER A 701 -21.23 -32.13 -2.70
N LEU A 702 -21.25 -30.94 -3.30
CA LEU A 702 -21.93 -30.69 -4.58
C LEU A 702 -21.25 -31.40 -5.75
N ILE A 703 -19.91 -31.36 -5.82
CA ILE A 703 -19.15 -32.09 -6.84
C ILE A 703 -19.45 -33.59 -6.77
N HIS A 704 -19.57 -34.14 -5.57
CA HIS A 704 -19.93 -35.54 -5.38
C HIS A 704 -21.37 -35.84 -5.81
N PHE A 705 -22.34 -34.98 -5.48
CA PHE A 705 -23.71 -35.16 -5.96
C PHE A 705 -23.79 -35.09 -7.49
N ALA A 706 -23.09 -34.15 -8.12
CA ALA A 706 -23.03 -34.04 -9.58
C ALA A 706 -22.43 -35.29 -10.22
N HIS A 707 -21.33 -35.82 -9.66
CA HIS A 707 -20.71 -37.05 -10.16
C HIS A 707 -21.61 -38.28 -9.98
N SER A 708 -22.33 -38.37 -8.87
CA SER A 708 -23.31 -39.45 -8.62
C SER A 708 -24.51 -39.39 -9.57
N SER A 709 -25.03 -38.19 -9.85
CA SER A 709 -26.12 -37.99 -10.81
C SER A 709 -25.69 -38.31 -12.24
N TRP A 710 -24.44 -38.02 -12.62
CA TRP A 710 -23.89 -38.34 -13.95
C TRP A 710 -23.67 -39.85 -14.19
N LYS A 711 -23.37 -40.64 -13.15
CA LYS A 711 -23.25 -42.11 -13.28
C LYS A 711 -24.59 -42.85 -13.27
N SER A 712 -25.67 -42.19 -12.81
CA SER A 712 -27.02 -42.74 -12.71
C SER A 712 -27.87 -42.84 -14.01
N PRO A 713 -27.53 -42.33 -15.21
CA PRO A 713 -28.43 -42.44 -16.36
C PRO A 713 -28.47 -43.80 -17.05
N ASN A 714 -27.45 -44.68 -16.89
CA ASN A 714 -27.28 -45.85 -17.76
C ASN A 714 -27.48 -47.23 -17.10
N SER A 715 -27.87 -47.32 -15.82
CA SER A 715 -28.12 -48.61 -15.16
C SER A 715 -29.60 -49.01 -15.09
N ALA A 716 -30.49 -48.33 -15.82
CA ALA A 716 -31.94 -48.57 -15.79
C ALA A 716 -32.52 -49.12 -17.11
N ILE A 717 -31.68 -49.51 -18.10
CA ILE A 717 -32.14 -50.06 -19.40
C ILE A 717 -31.69 -51.52 -19.62
N SER A 718 -31.09 -52.18 -18.63
CA SER A 718 -30.78 -53.62 -18.73
C SER A 718 -31.16 -54.38 -17.45
N SER A 719 -32.44 -54.69 -17.32
CA SER A 719 -32.93 -55.82 -16.53
C SER A 719 -34.26 -56.29 -17.11
#